data_AF-A0A4Z2H1Z0-F1
#
_entry.id   AF-A0A4Z2H1Z0-F1
#
_cell.length_a   1.000
_cell.length_b   1.000
_cell.length_c   1.000
_cell.angle_alpha   90.00
_cell.angle_beta   90.00
_cell.angle_gamma   90.00
#
_symmetry.space_group_name_H-M   'P 1'
#
loop_
_entity.id
_entity.type
_entity.pdbx_description
1 polymer ?
#
loop_
_entity_poly.entity_id
_entity_poly.type
_entity_poly.pdbx_seq_one_letter_code
_entity_poly.pdbx_strand_id
1 'polypeptide(L)'
;MSLAFCGNENNSMAYNVDSGVLNNGCFLDALNVVPHVFLLFITFPILFIGWGSQSSKVHIHHSTWLHFPGHNLRWLLTFVLLFILVCEIAEGIVSDGFSKSPHLHLYMPAGLAFMAGITSIVYYHNIETSNFPKLLLALLIYWVLAFIMKTIKFAKYTEHGIGTRQLRYCITGLLVLLYGLLLAVEINVILGRRYMCFADPTEVKPPEDLQDLGVRFLQPFVNLLSKATYWWMNTFITAAHRRPIDLKVIGKLPIAMRALTNYIKLRKAFEDQKRPQNSTPQGPKWIWQALRKAFGRPLILSITFRFLADLLGFAGPLCISGIVHHISKDNRTTQPPMKLLGIYFISSKEFLENAYVLAVLLFFALLLQRTFLQASYYVAIETGINLRGAIQTKIYNKIMRLCTSNMSMGGLTVAQICNLVAIDTNQLMWFFFLCPNLWAMPVQIVVGVILLYYLLGISALIGATVIAVLAPVQYFVATKLSQTQKNTLEYSSERLKKSNELLRGIKLLKLYAWEHIFCDSVEENRGKELTSLRAFALYSSISSKALLFMNAAIPIAAVLTTFVVHVHISEDADLSPAVAFASLSLFHILVTPLFLLSSVVRSTVKALVSVQKLSEFFSSDEIGDEQEPRVVLTSGSSNHNQNRYQAVPLKVVNRKRPPRDEWKNYSSPGDLEGDGGYQDVDQDICIKITSGYFTWTDGLPTLSNVDIKIPFGKLTMIVGQVGCGKSSLLLAALGEMQRVSGAVSWNRKL
;
A
#
# COMPACT_ATOMS: atom_id res chain seq x y z
N MET A 1 -19.07 -21.89 50.58
CA MET A 1 -17.72 -22.36 50.23
C MET A 1 -16.83 -21.15 50.02
N SER A 2 -15.69 -21.05 50.70
CA SER A 2 -14.71 -19.99 50.46
C SER A 2 -14.09 -20.14 49.07
N LEU A 3 -13.73 -19.02 48.43
CA LEU A 3 -12.95 -18.99 47.20
C LEU A 3 -11.54 -19.52 47.51
N ALA A 4 -11.20 -20.70 47.01
CA ALA A 4 -9.91 -21.35 47.26
C ALA A 4 -9.05 -21.35 45.99
N PHE A 5 -7.77 -20.99 46.11
CA PHE A 5 -6.86 -20.94 44.97
C PHE A 5 -6.64 -22.32 44.33
N CYS A 6 -6.33 -23.33 45.15
CA CYS A 6 -6.09 -24.71 44.72
C CYS A 6 -7.34 -25.62 44.68
N GLY A 7 -8.53 -25.07 44.97
CA GLY A 7 -9.74 -25.85 45.22
C GLY A 7 -9.84 -26.35 46.67
N ASN A 8 -11.06 -26.70 47.10
CA ASN A 8 -11.37 -27.18 48.46
C ASN A 8 -11.79 -28.66 48.49
N GLU A 9 -11.56 -29.41 47.41
CA GLU A 9 -11.84 -30.84 47.35
C GLU A 9 -10.88 -31.64 48.26
N ASN A 10 -11.39 -32.66 48.95
CA ASN A 10 -10.64 -33.55 49.85
C ASN A 10 -9.82 -32.81 50.94
N ASN A 11 -10.47 -32.02 51.80
CA ASN A 11 -9.84 -31.38 52.98
C ASN A 11 -8.52 -30.64 52.67
N SER A 12 -8.48 -29.86 51.58
CA SER A 12 -7.30 -29.05 51.20
C SER A 12 -6.02 -29.85 50.87
N MET A 13 -6.13 -31.14 50.53
CA MET A 13 -5.00 -31.97 50.07
C MET A 13 -4.24 -31.37 48.87
N ALA A 14 -4.89 -30.52 48.07
CA ALA A 14 -4.26 -29.77 46.98
C ALA A 14 -3.21 -28.74 47.45
N TYR A 15 -3.20 -28.37 48.73
CA TYR A 15 -2.17 -27.52 49.34
C TYR A 15 -1.02 -28.32 49.96
N ASN A 16 -1.07 -29.66 49.94
CA ASN A 16 0.01 -30.46 50.51
C ASN A 16 1.31 -30.31 49.68
N VAL A 17 2.43 -30.07 50.35
CA VAL A 17 3.75 -29.77 49.76
C VAL A 17 4.78 -30.87 50.07
N ASP A 18 4.38 -31.94 50.75
CA ASP A 18 5.29 -32.99 51.25
C ASP A 18 6.09 -33.73 50.15
N SER A 19 5.55 -33.79 48.93
CA SER A 19 6.20 -34.43 47.77
C SER A 19 7.16 -33.50 46.99
N GLY A 20 7.44 -32.32 47.54
CA GLY A 20 8.30 -31.31 46.96
C GLY A 20 7.51 -30.11 46.42
N VAL A 21 8.02 -28.91 46.72
CA VAL A 21 7.36 -27.62 46.44
C VAL A 21 6.99 -27.43 44.97
N LEU A 22 7.88 -27.82 44.05
CA LEU A 22 7.68 -27.68 42.60
C LEU A 22 6.88 -28.83 41.97
N ASN A 23 6.61 -29.89 42.72
CA ASN A 23 5.82 -31.04 42.24
C ASN A 23 4.32 -30.83 42.50
N ASN A 24 3.95 -29.87 43.36
CA ASN A 24 2.57 -29.44 43.50
C ASN A 24 2.17 -28.51 42.34
N GLY A 25 1.25 -28.98 41.49
CA GLY A 25 0.76 -28.24 40.33
C GLY A 25 0.10 -26.88 40.67
N CYS A 26 -0.56 -26.77 41.82
CA CYS A 26 -1.14 -25.51 42.24
C CYS A 26 -0.07 -24.49 42.67
N PHE A 27 0.97 -24.95 43.38
CA PHE A 27 2.09 -24.08 43.76
C PHE A 27 2.85 -23.56 42.55
N LEU A 28 3.02 -24.40 41.52
CA LEU A 28 3.62 -24.02 40.24
C LEU A 28 2.82 -22.90 39.54
N ASP A 29 1.49 -22.93 39.62
CA ASP A 29 0.63 -21.87 39.12
C ASP A 29 0.66 -20.61 39.98
N ALA A 30 0.80 -20.74 41.32
CA ALA A 30 1.05 -19.62 42.21
C ALA A 30 2.37 -18.89 41.88
N LEU A 31 3.45 -19.63 41.57
CA LEU A 31 4.73 -19.03 41.17
C LEU A 31 4.61 -18.20 39.89
N ASN A 32 3.76 -18.62 38.94
CA ASN A 32 3.54 -17.86 37.70
C ASN A 32 2.82 -16.53 37.94
N VAL A 33 2.13 -16.34 39.06
CA VAL A 33 1.49 -15.06 39.40
C VAL A 33 2.54 -13.99 39.74
N VAL A 34 3.66 -14.38 40.33
CA VAL A 34 4.66 -13.46 40.92
C VAL A 34 5.22 -12.46 39.90
N PRO A 35 5.73 -12.86 38.71
CA PRO A 35 6.28 -11.90 37.75
C PRO A 35 5.24 -10.89 37.25
N HIS A 36 3.99 -11.32 37.04
CA HIS A 36 2.93 -10.47 36.52
C HIS A 36 2.51 -9.40 37.53
N VAL A 37 2.37 -9.80 38.79
CA VAL A 37 2.06 -8.88 39.90
C VAL A 37 3.21 -7.90 40.13
N PHE A 38 4.46 -8.38 40.06
CA PHE A 38 5.65 -7.54 40.13
C PHE A 38 5.64 -6.42 39.08
N LEU A 39 5.36 -6.76 37.81
CA LEU A 39 5.28 -5.76 36.74
C LEU A 39 4.18 -4.72 37.00
N LEU A 40 3.00 -5.17 37.42
CA LEU A 40 1.88 -4.27 37.70
C LEU A 40 2.26 -3.26 38.79
N PHE A 41 2.78 -3.73 39.93
CA PHE A 41 3.16 -2.85 41.03
C PHE A 41 4.28 -1.87 40.68
N ILE A 42 5.29 -2.27 39.91
CA ILE A 42 6.39 -1.36 39.53
C ILE A 42 5.98 -0.35 38.45
N THR A 43 5.11 -0.74 37.50
CA THR A 43 4.75 0.12 36.37
C THR A 43 3.61 1.09 36.68
N PHE A 44 2.66 0.75 37.55
CA PHE A 44 1.51 1.63 37.86
C PHE A 44 1.93 3.03 38.35
N PRO A 45 2.84 3.20 39.34
CA PRO A 45 3.26 4.53 39.77
C PRO A 45 3.85 5.35 38.63
N ILE A 46 4.65 4.72 37.76
CA ILE A 46 5.29 5.40 36.64
C ILE A 46 4.26 5.85 35.59
N LEU A 47 3.27 5.00 35.30
CA LEU A 47 2.19 5.32 34.38
C LEU A 47 1.32 6.48 34.89
N PHE A 48 0.98 6.49 36.18
CA PHE A 48 0.21 7.58 36.79
C PHE A 48 0.96 8.91 36.81
N ILE A 49 2.27 8.90 37.11
CA ILE A 49 3.12 10.10 37.03
C ILE A 49 3.16 10.63 35.58
N GLY A 50 3.35 9.75 34.60
CA GLY A 50 3.34 10.13 33.19
C GLY A 50 2.02 10.74 32.75
N TRP A 51 0.90 10.14 33.16
CA TRP A 51 -0.45 10.63 32.83
C TRP A 51 -0.75 11.98 33.49
N GLY A 52 -0.40 12.16 34.77
CA GLY A 52 -0.54 13.44 35.48
C GLY A 52 0.26 14.56 34.82
N SER A 53 1.49 14.27 34.38
CA SER A 53 2.31 15.24 33.65
C SER A 53 1.71 15.63 32.29
N GLN A 54 1.13 14.68 31.57
CA GLN A 54 0.46 14.94 30.28
C GLN A 54 -0.80 15.78 30.42
N SER A 55 -1.58 15.53 31.48
CA SER A 55 -2.77 16.32 31.79
C SER A 55 -2.43 17.77 32.15
N SER A 56 -1.29 18.00 32.81
CA SER A 56 -0.80 19.35 33.17
C SER A 56 -0.16 20.10 32.01
N LYS A 57 0.59 19.42 31.12
CA LYS A 57 1.26 20.01 29.95
C LYS A 57 0.72 19.39 28.65
N VAL A 58 -0.40 19.92 28.15
CA VAL A 58 -1.20 19.36 27.04
C VAL A 58 -0.51 19.40 25.65
N HIS A 59 0.69 19.96 25.54
CA HIS A 59 1.45 20.00 24.27
C HIS A 59 2.74 19.18 24.34
N ILE A 60 2.61 17.84 24.44
CA ILE A 60 3.71 16.99 23.97
C ILE A 60 3.73 17.12 22.46
N HIS A 61 4.74 17.84 21.95
CA HIS A 61 4.97 17.93 20.52
C HIS A 61 5.31 16.54 19.98
N HIS A 62 4.62 16.12 18.91
CA HIS A 62 4.92 14.92 18.11
C HIS A 62 6.37 14.88 17.59
N SER A 63 7.12 15.97 17.74
CA SER A 63 8.52 16.12 17.38
C SER A 63 9.49 15.21 18.14
N THR A 64 9.09 14.62 19.27
CA THR A 64 9.97 13.75 20.07
C THR A 64 9.80 12.26 19.79
N TRP A 65 8.87 11.86 18.93
CA TRP A 65 8.57 10.44 18.72
C TRP A 65 9.69 9.72 17.99
N LEU A 66 10.15 8.61 18.57
CA LEU A 66 11.22 7.81 18.01
C LEU A 66 11.02 6.34 18.37
N HIS A 67 10.79 5.50 17.35
CA HIS A 67 10.63 4.08 17.59
C HIS A 67 11.96 3.40 17.94
N PHE A 68 11.93 2.44 18.88
CA PHE A 68 13.07 1.59 19.16
C PHE A 68 13.25 0.52 18.06
N PRO A 69 14.49 0.02 17.83
CA PRO A 69 14.72 -1.05 16.87
C PRO A 69 13.90 -2.30 17.25
N GLY A 70 13.25 -2.94 16.28
CA GLY A 70 12.37 -4.08 16.53
C GLY A 70 10.93 -3.74 16.97
N HIS A 71 10.52 -2.46 16.96
CA HIS A 71 9.18 -2.01 17.35
C HIS A 71 8.03 -2.83 16.73
N ASN A 72 8.01 -2.99 15.40
CA ASN A 72 6.90 -3.68 14.73
C ASN A 72 6.80 -5.16 15.14
N LEU A 73 7.93 -5.84 15.30
CA LEU A 73 7.98 -7.24 15.72
C LEU A 73 7.48 -7.39 17.16
N ARG A 74 7.87 -6.47 18.05
CA ARG A 74 7.37 -6.42 19.43
C ARG A 74 5.85 -6.36 19.48
N TRP A 75 5.24 -5.38 18.79
CA TRP A 75 3.78 -5.21 18.79
C TRP A 75 3.06 -6.45 18.25
N LEU A 76 3.58 -7.05 17.17
CA LEU A 76 3.05 -8.28 16.61
C LEU A 76 3.10 -9.43 17.64
N LEU A 77 4.26 -9.66 18.27
CA LEU A 77 4.44 -10.70 19.28
C LEU A 77 3.53 -10.47 20.50
N THR A 78 3.34 -9.23 20.93
CA THR A 78 2.41 -8.92 22.02
C THR A 78 0.95 -9.17 21.66
N PHE A 79 0.52 -8.91 20.43
CA PHE A 79 -0.85 -9.25 20.00
C PHE A 79 -1.07 -10.77 19.96
N VAL A 80 -0.08 -11.51 19.46
CA VAL A 80 -0.10 -12.98 19.45
C VAL A 80 -0.11 -13.52 20.89
N LEU A 81 0.70 -12.94 21.77
CA LEU A 81 0.70 -13.28 23.20
C LEU A 81 -0.66 -13.05 23.85
N LEU A 82 -1.27 -11.86 23.66
CA LEU A 82 -2.59 -11.56 24.22
C LEU A 82 -3.66 -12.54 23.73
N PHE A 83 -3.61 -12.92 22.45
CA PHE A 83 -4.52 -13.92 21.89
C PHE A 83 -4.35 -15.30 22.56
N ILE A 84 -3.12 -15.77 22.74
CA ILE A 84 -2.87 -17.07 23.37
C ILE A 84 -3.18 -17.07 24.87
N LEU A 85 -2.97 -15.94 25.56
CA LEU A 85 -3.41 -15.78 26.95
C LEU A 85 -4.93 -15.83 27.07
N VAL A 86 -5.68 -15.28 26.11
CA VAL A 86 -7.13 -15.46 26.04
C VAL A 86 -7.50 -16.94 25.84
N CYS A 87 -6.75 -17.68 25.00
CA CYS A 87 -6.93 -19.13 24.88
C CYS A 87 -6.63 -19.89 26.20
N GLU A 88 -5.58 -19.50 26.95
CA GLU A 88 -5.26 -20.09 28.26
C GLU A 88 -6.38 -19.79 29.29
N ILE A 89 -6.93 -18.57 29.29
CA ILE A 89 -8.09 -18.21 30.14
C ILE A 89 -9.31 -19.03 29.75
N ALA A 90 -9.61 -19.15 28.46
CA ALA A 90 -10.74 -19.92 27.97
C ALA A 90 -10.60 -21.41 28.34
N GLU A 91 -9.40 -21.99 28.20
CA GLU A 91 -9.13 -23.36 28.62
C GLU A 91 -9.29 -23.52 30.14
N GLY A 92 -8.78 -22.57 30.93
CA GLY A 92 -8.87 -22.56 32.39
C GLY A 92 -10.32 -22.56 32.88
N ILE A 93 -11.18 -21.71 32.30
CA ILE A 93 -12.61 -21.62 32.66
C ILE A 93 -13.34 -22.92 32.30
N VAL A 94 -13.11 -23.47 31.12
CA VAL A 94 -13.77 -24.73 30.71
C VAL A 94 -13.28 -25.90 31.59
N SER A 95 -12.00 -25.93 31.96
CA SER A 95 -11.44 -26.96 32.84
C SER A 95 -12.03 -26.90 34.25
N ASP A 96 -12.24 -25.70 34.79
CA ASP A 96 -12.85 -25.47 36.10
C ASP A 96 -14.31 -25.94 36.14
N GLY A 97 -15.05 -25.78 35.04
CA GLY A 97 -16.45 -26.18 34.91
C GLY A 97 -16.74 -27.67 35.10
N PHE A 98 -15.73 -28.54 35.04
CA PHE A 98 -15.86 -29.98 35.32
C PHE A 98 -15.68 -30.33 36.82
N SER A 99 -15.22 -29.39 37.63
CA SER A 99 -14.93 -29.61 39.06
C SER A 99 -16.10 -29.16 39.96
N LYS A 100 -16.18 -29.69 41.19
CA LYS A 100 -17.27 -29.38 42.13
C LYS A 100 -17.01 -28.11 42.94
N SER A 101 -15.74 -27.74 43.11
CA SER A 101 -15.32 -26.50 43.78
C SER A 101 -14.55 -25.60 42.81
N PRO A 102 -14.58 -24.26 42.97
CA PRO A 102 -13.84 -23.37 42.08
C PRO A 102 -12.32 -23.52 42.26
N HIS A 103 -11.61 -23.82 41.17
CA HIS A 103 -10.15 -23.93 41.07
C HIS A 103 -9.57 -22.68 40.37
N LEU A 104 -9.38 -21.61 41.15
CA LEU A 104 -8.91 -20.30 40.64
C LEU A 104 -7.52 -20.34 39.98
N HIS A 105 -6.62 -21.22 40.43
CA HIS A 105 -5.26 -21.33 39.89
C HIS A 105 -5.21 -21.64 38.38
N LEU A 106 -6.30 -22.15 37.79
CA LEU A 106 -6.39 -22.50 36.37
C LEU A 106 -6.46 -21.28 35.44
N TYR A 107 -7.10 -20.19 35.88
CA TYR A 107 -7.31 -19.01 35.03
C TYR A 107 -6.77 -17.70 35.64
N MET A 108 -6.57 -17.64 36.97
CA MET A 108 -6.04 -16.44 37.64
C MET A 108 -4.63 -16.04 37.16
N PRO A 109 -3.65 -16.97 37.00
CA PRO A 109 -2.34 -16.62 36.45
C PRO A 109 -2.43 -16.10 35.03
N ALA A 110 -3.28 -16.71 34.18
CA ALA A 110 -3.47 -16.29 32.79
C ALA A 110 -4.17 -14.91 32.69
N GLY A 111 -5.16 -14.64 33.55
CA GLY A 111 -5.82 -13.34 33.66
C GLY A 111 -4.86 -12.23 34.11
N LEU A 112 -4.02 -12.50 35.11
CA LEU A 112 -2.98 -11.55 35.54
C LEU A 112 -1.90 -11.38 34.48
N ALA A 113 -1.52 -12.44 33.76
CA ALA A 113 -0.61 -12.37 32.63
C ALA A 113 -1.16 -11.50 31.50
N PHE A 114 -2.47 -11.56 31.23
CA PHE A 114 -3.14 -10.72 30.23
C PHE A 114 -3.09 -9.24 30.62
N MET A 115 -3.40 -8.92 31.88
CA MET A 115 -3.28 -7.55 32.41
C MET A 115 -1.82 -7.05 32.41
N ALA A 116 -0.87 -7.92 32.77
CA ALA A 116 0.56 -7.62 32.69
C ALA A 116 1.01 -7.40 31.23
N GLY A 117 0.50 -8.18 30.28
CA GLY A 117 0.74 -7.99 28.85
C GLY A 117 0.27 -6.61 28.35
N ILE A 118 -0.94 -6.18 28.71
CA ILE A 118 -1.48 -4.86 28.35
C ILE A 118 -0.68 -3.73 29.01
N THR A 119 -0.41 -3.84 30.31
CA THR A 119 0.38 -2.81 31.01
C THR A 119 1.81 -2.73 30.48
N SER A 120 2.42 -3.86 30.11
CA SER A 120 3.75 -3.92 29.48
C SER A 120 3.82 -3.12 28.18
N ILE A 121 2.78 -3.16 27.34
CA ILE A 121 2.76 -2.48 26.05
C ILE A 121 2.44 -1.00 26.19
N VAL A 122 1.55 -0.64 27.12
CA VAL A 122 1.24 0.75 27.47
C VAL A 122 2.46 1.44 28.06
N TYR A 123 3.16 0.75 28.97
CA TYR A 123 4.40 1.21 29.55
C TYR A 123 5.49 1.43 28.51
N TYR A 124 5.69 0.46 27.61
CA TYR A 124 6.61 0.60 26.50
C TYR A 124 6.27 1.80 25.59
N HIS A 125 4.99 2.01 25.27
CA HIS A 125 4.56 3.15 24.45
C HIS A 125 4.86 4.51 25.11
N ASN A 126 4.64 4.63 26.41
CA ASN A 126 4.96 5.85 27.16
C ASN A 126 6.47 6.10 27.26
N ILE A 127 7.29 5.05 27.31
CA ILE A 127 8.75 5.18 27.28
C ILE A 127 9.23 5.57 25.87
N GLU A 128 8.66 4.99 24.83
CA GLU A 128 9.02 5.29 23.45
C GLU A 128 8.69 6.74 23.06
N THR A 129 7.57 7.27 23.57
CA THR A 129 7.19 8.68 23.34
C THR A 129 8.05 9.68 24.13
N SER A 130 8.56 9.28 25.29
CA SER A 130 9.44 10.10 26.13
C SER A 130 10.94 9.93 25.84
N ASN A 131 11.32 8.89 25.09
CA ASN A 131 12.69 8.54 24.70
C ASN A 131 13.66 8.35 25.91
N PHE A 132 13.21 7.66 26.96
CA PHE A 132 14.02 7.31 28.14
C PHE A 132 14.30 5.80 28.25
N PRO A 133 15.28 5.25 27.51
CA PRO A 133 15.48 3.79 27.41
C PRO A 133 15.94 3.13 28.72
N LYS A 134 16.59 3.84 29.64
CA LYS A 134 17.03 3.27 30.93
C LYS A 134 15.89 2.69 31.76
N LEU A 135 14.68 3.24 31.60
CA LEU A 135 13.50 2.79 32.32
C LEU A 135 12.97 1.43 31.80
N LEU A 136 13.36 1.00 30.59
CA LEU A 136 13.03 -0.33 30.05
C LEU A 136 13.69 -1.48 30.82
N LEU A 137 14.65 -1.20 31.70
CA LEU A 137 15.30 -2.24 32.52
C LEU A 137 14.30 -3.03 33.37
N ALA A 138 13.28 -2.36 33.93
CA ALA A 138 12.22 -3.01 34.69
C ALA A 138 11.45 -4.05 33.84
N LEU A 139 11.30 -3.75 32.55
CA LEU A 139 10.61 -4.59 31.59
C LEU A 139 11.46 -5.80 31.17
N LEU A 140 12.78 -5.61 31.03
CA LEU A 140 13.72 -6.71 30.82
C LEU A 140 13.68 -7.71 31.98
N ILE A 141 13.76 -7.22 33.22
CA ILE A 141 13.71 -8.07 34.43
C ILE A 141 12.40 -8.87 34.46
N TYR A 142 11.28 -8.23 34.12
CA TYR A 142 10.00 -8.90 34.01
C TYR A 142 10.01 -10.04 32.98
N TRP A 143 10.47 -9.80 31.74
CA TRP A 143 10.49 -10.84 30.71
C TRP A 143 11.41 -12.01 31.06
N VAL A 144 12.55 -11.75 31.72
CA VAL A 144 13.43 -12.80 32.24
C VAL A 144 12.71 -13.64 33.31
N LEU A 145 12.08 -12.99 34.30
CA LEU A 145 11.35 -13.68 35.37
C LEU A 145 10.17 -14.49 34.81
N ALA A 146 9.36 -13.90 33.92
CA ALA A 146 8.22 -14.57 33.30
C ALA A 146 8.65 -15.76 32.43
N PHE A 147 9.75 -15.62 31.69
CA PHE A 147 10.33 -16.71 30.89
C PHE A 147 10.81 -17.87 31.78
N ILE A 148 11.54 -17.58 32.86
CA ILE A 148 12.02 -18.61 33.80
C ILE A 148 10.85 -19.35 34.45
N MET A 149 9.85 -18.63 34.99
CA MET A 149 8.71 -19.26 35.68
C MET A 149 7.89 -20.16 34.74
N LYS A 150 7.57 -19.71 33.52
CA LYS A 150 6.87 -20.56 32.54
C LYS A 150 7.73 -21.72 32.04
N THR A 151 9.05 -21.56 31.96
CA THR A 151 9.97 -22.65 31.58
C THR A 151 9.98 -23.74 32.66
N ILE A 152 10.00 -23.37 33.95
CA ILE A 152 9.86 -24.33 35.06
C ILE A 152 8.52 -25.07 34.96
N LYS A 153 7.42 -24.35 34.65
CA LYS A 153 6.11 -24.98 34.44
C LYS A 153 6.12 -25.99 33.29
N PHE A 154 6.73 -25.64 32.16
CA PHE A 154 6.85 -26.51 30.99
C PHE A 154 7.73 -27.75 31.25
N ALA A 155 8.87 -27.58 31.94
CA ALA A 155 9.75 -28.68 32.32
C ALA A 155 9.03 -29.66 33.24
N LYS A 156 8.29 -29.15 34.24
CA LYS A 156 7.51 -29.99 35.16
C LYS A 156 6.39 -30.75 34.46
N TYR A 157 5.70 -30.15 33.49
CA TYR A 157 4.73 -30.90 32.68
C TYR A 157 5.37 -32.04 31.89
N THR A 158 6.58 -31.84 31.40
CA THR A 158 7.34 -32.89 30.68
C THR A 158 7.77 -34.02 31.64
N GLU A 159 8.22 -33.70 32.85
CA GLU A 159 8.58 -34.69 33.89
C GLU A 159 7.39 -35.56 34.33
N HIS A 160 6.19 -34.98 34.40
CA HIS A 160 4.96 -35.72 34.78
C HIS A 160 4.35 -36.51 33.61
N GLY A 161 5.03 -36.60 32.47
CA GLY A 161 4.59 -37.37 31.30
C GLY A 161 3.39 -36.76 30.56
N ILE A 162 3.13 -35.46 30.72
CA ILE A 162 2.07 -34.77 29.98
C ILE A 162 2.50 -34.62 28.52
N GLY A 163 1.83 -35.33 27.62
CA GLY A 163 2.12 -35.31 26.19
C GLY A 163 1.44 -34.16 25.42
N THR A 164 1.81 -34.03 24.15
CA THR A 164 1.27 -33.05 23.18
C THR A 164 -0.22 -33.19 22.89
N ARG A 165 -0.85 -34.29 23.34
CA ARG A 165 -2.30 -34.52 23.19
C ARG A 165 -3.14 -33.56 24.05
N GLN A 166 -2.58 -33.03 25.15
CA GLN A 166 -3.28 -32.09 26.02
C GLN A 166 -3.04 -30.64 25.57
N LEU A 167 -4.10 -29.84 25.56
CA LEU A 167 -4.05 -28.47 25.04
C LEU A 167 -3.16 -27.55 25.89
N ARG A 168 -3.26 -27.62 27.22
CA ARG A 168 -2.47 -26.82 28.16
C ARG A 168 -0.96 -26.95 27.95
N TYR A 169 -0.49 -28.15 27.61
CA TYR A 169 0.92 -28.40 27.30
C TYR A 169 1.35 -27.61 26.06
N CYS A 170 0.57 -27.70 24.98
CA CYS A 170 0.83 -26.97 23.74
C CYS A 170 0.79 -25.46 23.95
N ILE A 171 -0.22 -24.94 24.67
CA ILE A 171 -0.34 -23.51 25.00
C ILE A 171 0.85 -23.04 25.83
N THR A 172 1.24 -23.79 26.86
CA THR A 172 2.38 -23.45 27.73
C THR A 172 3.70 -23.43 26.94
N GLY A 173 3.94 -24.42 26.07
CA GLY A 173 5.12 -24.44 25.20
C GLY A 173 5.17 -23.26 24.23
N LEU A 174 4.03 -22.88 23.65
CA LEU A 174 3.92 -21.71 22.78
C LEU A 174 4.18 -20.41 23.56
N LEU A 175 3.67 -20.28 24.78
CA LEU A 175 3.93 -19.13 25.65
C LEU A 175 5.40 -19.00 26.04
N VAL A 176 6.09 -20.11 26.36
CA VAL A 176 7.53 -20.11 26.62
C VAL A 176 8.30 -19.59 25.40
N LEU A 177 7.95 -20.05 24.19
CA LEU A 177 8.54 -19.57 22.96
C LEU A 177 8.29 -18.06 22.74
N LEU A 178 7.07 -17.57 23.00
CA LEU A 178 6.74 -16.15 22.85
C LEU A 178 7.46 -15.26 23.87
N TYR A 179 7.55 -15.68 25.14
CA TYR A 179 8.32 -14.95 26.15
C TYR A 179 9.80 -14.93 25.81
N GLY A 180 10.35 -16.03 25.28
CA GLY A 180 11.72 -16.08 24.77
C GLY A 180 11.96 -15.14 23.59
N LEU A 181 11.04 -15.09 22.61
CA LEU A 181 11.14 -14.17 21.48
C LEU A 181 11.02 -12.70 21.91
N LEU A 182 10.11 -12.37 22.82
CA LEU A 182 9.97 -11.02 23.37
C LEU A 182 11.21 -10.60 24.15
N LEU A 183 11.78 -11.51 24.95
CA LEU A 183 13.06 -11.28 25.63
C LEU A 183 14.20 -11.04 24.63
N ALA A 184 14.27 -11.81 23.54
CA ALA A 184 15.26 -11.60 22.48
C ALA A 184 15.11 -10.22 21.81
N VAL A 185 13.87 -9.73 21.64
CA VAL A 185 13.61 -8.38 21.13
C VAL A 185 14.10 -7.30 22.12
N GLU A 186 13.89 -7.47 23.43
CA GLU A 186 14.43 -6.53 24.44
C GLU A 186 15.96 -6.50 24.42
N ILE A 187 16.61 -7.67 24.29
CA ILE A 187 18.05 -7.77 24.15
C ILE A 187 18.53 -7.05 22.87
N ASN A 188 17.79 -7.19 21.76
CA ASN A 188 18.09 -6.46 20.53
C ASN A 188 17.95 -4.93 20.69
N VAL A 189 16.98 -4.45 21.48
CA VAL A 189 16.86 -3.01 21.81
C VAL A 189 18.07 -2.53 22.62
N ILE A 190 18.52 -3.32 23.59
CA ILE A 190 19.71 -3.04 24.39
C ILE A 190 20.96 -2.96 23.51
N LEU A 191 21.16 -3.94 22.62
CA LEU A 191 22.30 -3.97 21.70
C LEU A 191 22.26 -2.83 20.66
N GLY A 192 21.08 -2.50 20.15
CA GLY A 192 20.90 -1.45 19.15
C GLY A 192 21.12 -0.03 19.70
N ARG A 193 20.71 0.23 20.95
CA ARG A 193 20.82 1.53 21.61
C ARG A 193 22.02 1.66 22.55
N ARG A 194 22.67 0.55 22.89
CA ARG A 194 23.85 0.46 23.76
C ARG A 194 23.72 1.26 25.06
N TYR A 195 22.51 1.34 25.63
CA TYR A 195 22.27 2.15 26.82
C TYR A 195 22.62 1.41 28.13
N MET A 196 22.91 0.12 28.06
CA MET A 196 23.27 -0.73 29.20
C MET A 196 24.60 -1.43 28.93
N CYS A 197 25.53 -1.35 29.88
CA CYS A 197 26.87 -1.97 29.85
C CYS A 197 27.84 -1.48 28.75
N PHE A 198 27.53 -0.38 28.04
CA PHE A 198 28.45 0.29 27.12
C PHE A 198 28.76 1.71 27.61
N ALA A 199 30.00 2.16 27.42
CA ALA A 199 30.47 3.48 27.85
C ALA A 199 29.79 4.63 27.08
N ASP A 200 29.50 4.43 25.78
CA ASP A 200 28.90 5.45 24.91
C ASP A 200 27.52 5.01 24.39
N PRO A 201 26.42 5.66 24.81
CA PRO A 201 25.08 5.37 24.30
C PRO A 201 24.88 5.93 22.88
N THR A 202 24.19 5.18 22.01
CA THR A 202 23.88 5.65 20.65
C THR A 202 22.60 6.50 20.63
N GLU A 203 22.77 7.82 20.68
CA GLU A 203 21.67 8.77 20.55
C GLU A 203 21.25 8.92 19.07
N VAL A 204 20.08 8.38 18.73
CA VAL A 204 19.44 8.59 17.43
C VAL A 204 18.45 9.73 17.54
N LYS A 205 18.52 10.70 16.62
CA LYS A 205 17.56 11.82 16.56
C LYS A 205 16.23 11.37 15.92
N PRO A 206 15.09 11.96 16.30
CA PRO A 206 13.82 11.77 15.60
C PRO A 206 13.95 12.11 14.11
N PRO A 207 13.20 11.43 13.22
CA PRO A 207 13.14 11.75 11.79
C PRO A 207 12.88 13.24 11.53
N GLU A 208 13.55 13.80 10.52
CA GLU A 208 13.39 15.21 10.12
C GLU A 208 11.92 15.58 9.82
N ASP A 209 11.14 14.63 9.30
CA ASP A 209 9.70 14.79 9.04
C ASP A 209 8.89 15.14 10.30
N LEU A 210 9.23 14.59 11.46
CA LEU A 210 8.53 14.86 12.72
C LEU A 210 8.96 16.18 13.35
N GLN A 211 10.14 16.69 12.99
CA GLN A 211 10.65 17.99 13.44
C GLN A 211 10.01 19.16 12.68
N ASP A 212 9.51 18.93 11.45
CA ASP A 212 8.71 19.91 10.71
C ASP A 212 7.27 19.96 11.26
N LEU A 213 6.96 20.98 12.05
CA LEU A 213 5.62 21.29 12.60
C LEU A 213 4.53 21.41 11.53
N GLY A 214 4.91 21.54 10.25
CA GLY A 214 4.00 21.53 9.12
C GLY A 214 3.43 20.15 8.77
N VAL A 215 4.05 19.04 9.22
CA VAL A 215 3.60 17.67 8.88
C VAL A 215 2.51 17.20 9.85
N ARG A 216 1.28 17.09 9.34
CA ARG A 216 0.12 16.63 10.12
C ARG A 216 -0.38 15.24 9.74
N PHE A 217 0.13 14.67 8.64
CA PHE A 217 -0.13 13.29 8.26
C PHE A 217 0.89 12.37 8.94
N LEU A 218 0.56 11.85 10.13
CA LEU A 218 1.49 11.12 11.00
C LEU A 218 1.47 9.59 10.80
N GLN A 219 0.61 9.07 9.93
CA GLN A 219 0.40 7.62 9.74
C GLN A 219 1.70 6.79 9.58
N PRO A 220 2.77 7.25 8.88
CA PRO A 220 4.01 6.46 8.78
C PRO A 220 4.79 6.32 10.10
N PHE A 221 4.62 7.27 11.02
CA PHE A 221 5.45 7.42 12.23
C PHE A 221 4.75 7.02 13.53
N VAL A 222 3.50 6.60 13.46
CA VAL A 222 2.76 6.11 14.62
C VAL A 222 3.02 4.63 14.89
N ASN A 223 2.70 4.20 16.12
CA ASN A 223 2.78 2.81 16.54
C ASN A 223 1.88 1.89 15.69
N LEU A 224 2.15 0.58 15.72
CA LEU A 224 1.43 -0.39 14.90
C LEU A 224 -0.08 -0.40 15.17
N LEU A 225 -0.50 -0.22 16.44
CA LEU A 225 -1.92 -0.17 16.80
C LEU A 225 -2.63 1.05 16.18
N SER A 226 -2.06 2.25 16.29
CA SER A 226 -2.62 3.47 15.69
C SER A 226 -2.57 3.42 14.16
N LYS A 227 -1.57 2.74 13.56
CA LYS A 227 -1.56 2.45 12.12
C LYS A 227 -2.75 1.58 11.70
N ALA A 228 -3.09 0.58 12.52
CA ALA A 228 -4.14 -0.38 12.24
C ALA A 228 -5.56 0.18 12.45
N THR A 229 -5.76 0.98 13.51
CA THR A 229 -7.08 1.54 13.89
C THR A 229 -7.28 3.00 13.45
N TYR A 230 -6.26 3.63 12.87
CA TYR A 230 -6.23 5.05 12.50
C TYR A 230 -6.50 6.00 13.68
N TRP A 231 -6.04 5.65 14.89
CA TRP A 231 -6.31 6.42 16.10
C TRP A 231 -5.84 7.89 16.04
N TRP A 232 -4.70 8.15 15.38
CA TRP A 232 -4.18 9.51 15.18
C TRP A 232 -5.15 10.44 14.42
N MET A 233 -6.09 9.87 13.65
CA MET A 233 -7.07 10.63 12.88
C MET A 233 -8.17 11.22 13.77
N ASN A 234 -8.40 10.68 14.97
CA ASN A 234 -9.45 11.15 15.87
C ASN A 234 -9.30 12.64 16.22
N THR A 235 -8.08 13.08 16.55
CA THR A 235 -7.82 14.49 16.85
C THR A 235 -8.09 15.39 15.64
N PHE A 236 -7.80 14.90 14.43
CA PHE A 236 -8.08 15.63 13.19
C PHE A 236 -9.58 15.71 12.90
N ILE A 237 -10.32 14.60 13.03
CA ILE A 237 -11.78 14.55 12.81
C ILE A 237 -12.52 15.44 13.81
N THR A 238 -12.16 15.37 15.10
CA THR A 238 -12.78 16.22 16.12
C THR A 238 -12.49 17.71 15.87
N ALA A 239 -11.30 18.06 15.39
CA ALA A 239 -10.97 19.43 14.99
C ALA A 239 -11.76 19.88 13.75
N ALA A 240 -11.90 19.01 12.75
CA ALA A 240 -12.66 19.26 11.52
C ALA A 240 -14.17 19.44 11.76
N HIS A 241 -14.71 18.81 12.81
CA HIS A 241 -16.10 19.04 13.22
C HIS A 241 -16.30 20.46 13.79
N ARG A 242 -15.27 21.01 14.47
CA ARG A 242 -15.35 22.36 15.07
C ARG A 242 -15.06 23.48 14.08
N ARG A 243 -14.20 23.24 13.08
CA ARG A 243 -13.78 24.25 12.09
C ARG A 243 -13.62 23.62 10.71
N PRO A 244 -14.00 24.31 9.62
CA PRO A 244 -13.76 23.83 8.27
C PRO A 244 -12.26 23.62 8.02
N ILE A 245 -11.94 22.66 7.14
CA ILE A 245 -10.56 22.25 6.87
C ILE A 245 -9.96 23.16 5.78
N ASP A 246 -9.06 24.04 6.16
CA ASP A 246 -8.21 24.77 5.21
C ASP A 246 -7.02 23.93 4.73
N LEU A 247 -6.45 24.25 3.57
CA LEU A 247 -5.22 23.60 3.07
C LEU A 247 -4.06 23.69 4.07
N LYS A 248 -3.99 24.78 4.85
CA LYS A 248 -3.00 24.95 5.94
C LYS A 248 -3.19 23.94 7.08
N VAL A 249 -4.42 23.49 7.31
CA VAL A 249 -4.80 22.54 8.38
C VAL A 249 -4.46 21.09 8.00
N ILE A 250 -4.39 20.76 6.70
CA ILE A 250 -3.98 19.45 6.20
C ILE A 250 -2.47 19.22 6.40
N GLY A 251 -1.68 20.29 6.29
CA GLY A 251 -0.23 20.25 6.46
C GLY A 251 0.53 19.69 5.25
N LYS A 252 1.84 19.52 5.43
CA LYS A 252 2.76 18.93 4.44
C LYS A 252 2.73 17.41 4.51
N LEU A 253 3.05 16.79 3.38
CA LEU A 253 3.24 15.34 3.29
C LEU A 253 4.63 14.92 3.80
N PRO A 254 4.75 13.73 4.42
CA PRO A 254 6.04 13.13 4.78
C PRO A 254 6.96 12.94 3.57
N ILE A 255 8.28 12.99 3.76
CA ILE A 255 9.29 12.85 2.69
C ILE A 255 9.07 11.59 1.85
N ALA A 256 8.66 10.48 2.48
CA ALA A 256 8.38 9.21 1.79
C ALA A 256 7.26 9.31 0.74
N MET A 257 6.29 10.21 0.94
CA MET A 257 5.14 10.41 0.05
C MET A 257 5.30 11.61 -0.90
N ARG A 258 6.39 12.38 -0.79
CA ARG A 258 6.62 13.52 -1.69
C ARG A 258 6.86 13.06 -3.12
N ALA A 259 6.32 13.82 -4.08
CA ALA A 259 6.43 13.52 -5.50
C ALA A 259 7.90 13.41 -5.97
N LEU A 260 8.79 14.28 -5.47
CA LEU A 260 10.23 14.26 -5.79
C LEU A 260 10.89 12.93 -5.38
N THR A 261 10.68 12.48 -4.15
CA THR A 261 11.26 11.22 -3.62
C THR A 261 10.80 10.02 -4.44
N ASN A 262 9.50 9.96 -4.72
CA ASN A 262 8.90 8.89 -5.52
C ASN A 262 9.37 8.94 -6.99
N TYR A 263 9.54 10.14 -7.55
CA TYR A 263 10.12 10.35 -8.88
C TYR A 263 11.57 9.88 -8.96
N ILE A 264 12.43 10.23 -7.98
CA ILE A 264 13.83 9.77 -7.93
C ILE A 264 13.90 8.24 -7.87
N LYS A 265 13.05 7.62 -7.04
CA LYS A 265 12.95 6.16 -6.92
C LYS A 265 12.55 5.51 -8.26
N LEU A 266 11.55 6.08 -8.93
CA LEU A 266 11.08 5.62 -10.24
C LEU A 266 12.15 5.81 -11.33
N ARG A 267 12.80 6.97 -11.34
CA ARG A 267 13.89 7.30 -12.28
C ARG A 267 15.05 6.32 -12.13
N LYS A 268 15.50 6.04 -10.90
CA LYS A 268 16.54 5.04 -10.62
C LYS A 268 16.16 3.65 -11.14
N ALA A 269 14.89 3.24 -10.98
CA ALA A 269 14.40 1.97 -11.53
C ALA A 269 14.46 1.93 -13.07
N PHE A 270 14.17 3.05 -13.74
CA PHE A 270 14.30 3.17 -15.20
C PHE A 270 15.77 3.21 -15.67
N GLU A 271 16.66 3.90 -14.95
CA GLU A 271 18.09 3.96 -15.28
C GLU A 271 18.78 2.60 -15.10
N ASP A 272 18.45 1.86 -14.03
CA ASP A 272 18.97 0.52 -13.80
C ASP A 272 18.59 -0.46 -14.92
N GLN A 273 17.46 -0.24 -15.60
CA GLN A 273 17.03 -1.06 -16.75
C GLN A 273 17.76 -0.72 -18.04
N LYS A 274 18.29 0.50 -18.19
CA LYS A 274 19.07 0.90 -19.36
C LYS A 274 20.50 0.35 -19.35
N ARG A 275 21.04 -0.04 -18.18
CA ARG A 275 22.43 -0.53 -18.02
C ARG A 275 22.74 -1.91 -18.63
N PRO A 276 21.84 -2.91 -18.63
CA PRO A 276 22.14 -4.24 -19.16
C PRO A 276 21.96 -4.37 -20.69
N GLN A 277 21.16 -3.50 -21.32
CA GLN A 277 20.86 -3.55 -22.75
C GLN A 277 21.24 -2.21 -23.38
N ASN A 278 22.29 -2.17 -24.21
CA ASN A 278 22.67 -0.99 -25.03
C ASN A 278 21.63 -0.66 -26.13
N SER A 279 20.41 -1.20 -26.04
CA SER A 279 19.27 -0.92 -26.91
C SER A 279 18.19 -0.21 -26.10
N THR A 280 17.65 0.90 -26.59
CA THR A 280 16.47 1.55 -26.02
C THR A 280 15.30 0.56 -26.03
N PRO A 281 14.82 0.08 -24.86
CA PRO A 281 13.75 -0.90 -24.84
C PRO A 281 12.46 -0.24 -25.35
N GLN A 282 11.98 -0.70 -26.51
CA GLN A 282 10.71 -0.25 -27.10
C GLN A 282 9.54 -1.07 -26.53
N GLY A 283 8.45 -0.40 -26.16
CA GLY A 283 7.15 -1.02 -25.85
C GLY A 283 6.70 -0.98 -24.38
N PRO A 284 5.45 -1.31 -24.04
CA PRO A 284 4.88 -1.08 -22.70
C PRO A 284 5.52 -1.91 -21.57
N LYS A 285 6.30 -2.96 -21.89
CA LYS A 285 6.88 -3.91 -20.92
C LYS A 285 7.93 -3.29 -20.00
N TRP A 286 8.75 -2.35 -20.48
CA TRP A 286 9.79 -1.72 -19.66
C TRP A 286 9.17 -0.86 -18.54
N ILE A 287 8.05 -0.18 -18.82
CA ILE A 287 7.30 0.59 -17.81
C ILE A 287 6.80 -0.32 -16.70
N TRP A 288 6.17 -1.44 -17.05
CA TRP A 288 5.68 -2.41 -16.05
C TRP A 288 6.79 -2.95 -15.16
N GLN A 289 7.95 -3.28 -15.73
CA GLN A 289 9.10 -3.73 -14.97
C GLN A 289 9.62 -2.63 -14.03
N ALA A 290 9.62 -1.37 -14.47
CA ALA A 290 10.11 -0.25 -13.67
C ALA A 290 9.16 0.03 -12.49
N LEU A 291 7.85 0.01 -12.75
CA LEU A 291 6.82 0.13 -11.72
C LEU A 291 6.90 -1.01 -10.71
N ARG A 292 7.08 -2.25 -11.16
CA ARG A 292 7.27 -3.41 -10.27
C ARG A 292 8.51 -3.28 -9.40
N LYS A 293 9.63 -2.82 -9.96
CA LYS A 293 10.88 -2.62 -9.20
C LYS A 293 10.77 -1.48 -8.18
N ALA A 294 10.10 -0.38 -8.53
CA ALA A 294 9.95 0.79 -7.65
C ALA A 294 8.88 0.61 -6.57
N PHE A 295 7.72 0.05 -6.90
CA PHE A 295 6.53 0.00 -6.05
C PHE A 295 6.04 -1.42 -5.72
N GLY A 296 6.75 -2.47 -6.18
CA GLY A 296 6.31 -3.86 -5.95
C GLY A 296 6.38 -4.33 -4.50
N ARG A 297 7.34 -3.85 -3.70
CA ARG A 297 7.48 -4.25 -2.27
C ARG A 297 6.23 -3.91 -1.44
N PRO A 298 5.75 -2.65 -1.38
CA PRO A 298 4.53 -2.34 -0.63
C PRO A 298 3.28 -2.98 -1.23
N LEU A 299 3.25 -3.18 -2.56
CA LEU A 299 2.13 -3.86 -3.21
C LEU A 299 2.03 -5.34 -2.80
N ILE A 300 3.16 -6.06 -2.72
CA ILE A 300 3.20 -7.44 -2.23
C ILE A 300 2.75 -7.50 -0.78
N LEU A 301 3.16 -6.54 0.07
CA LEU A 301 2.69 -6.45 1.45
C LEU A 301 1.15 -6.32 1.51
N SER A 302 0.56 -5.43 0.70
CA SER A 302 -0.89 -5.28 0.61
C SER A 302 -1.59 -6.58 0.17
N ILE A 303 -1.03 -7.29 -0.82
CA ILE A 303 -1.53 -8.60 -1.27
C ILE A 303 -1.48 -9.63 -0.15
N THR A 304 -0.39 -9.69 0.63
CA THR A 304 -0.28 -10.63 1.76
C THR A 304 -1.31 -10.36 2.85
N PHE A 305 -1.55 -9.10 3.21
CA PHE A 305 -2.61 -8.75 4.16
C PHE A 305 -4.00 -9.08 3.63
N ARG A 306 -4.21 -8.93 2.31
CA ARG A 306 -5.47 -9.31 1.68
C ARG A 306 -5.73 -10.80 1.81
N PHE A 307 -4.76 -11.64 1.45
CA PHE A 307 -4.88 -13.10 1.59
C PHE A 307 -5.14 -13.53 3.02
N LEU A 308 -4.43 -12.94 3.98
CA LEU A 308 -4.63 -13.24 5.40
C LEU A 308 -6.04 -12.83 5.85
N ALA A 309 -6.55 -11.68 5.41
CA ALA A 309 -7.92 -11.26 5.68
C ALA A 309 -8.96 -12.19 5.05
N ASP A 310 -8.73 -12.68 3.83
CA ASP A 310 -9.67 -13.58 3.15
C ASP A 310 -9.70 -14.96 3.84
N LEU A 311 -8.54 -15.48 4.28
CA LEU A 311 -8.45 -16.72 5.08
C LEU A 311 -9.20 -16.60 6.41
N LEU A 312 -9.00 -15.49 7.14
CA LEU A 312 -9.72 -15.23 8.39
C LEU A 312 -11.22 -15.01 8.17
N GLY A 313 -11.62 -14.56 6.98
CA GLY A 313 -13.03 -14.42 6.61
C GLY A 313 -13.78 -15.74 6.57
N PHE A 314 -13.10 -16.83 6.19
CA PHE A 314 -13.69 -18.17 6.20
C PHE A 314 -13.81 -18.78 7.60
N ALA A 315 -13.05 -18.28 8.57
CA ALA A 315 -13.22 -18.70 9.96
C ALA A 315 -14.61 -18.36 10.51
N GLY A 316 -15.23 -17.27 10.01
CA GLY A 316 -16.57 -16.85 10.44
C GLY A 316 -17.64 -17.94 10.27
N PRO A 317 -17.92 -18.39 9.04
CA PRO A 317 -18.88 -19.47 8.79
C PRO A 317 -18.56 -20.79 9.49
N LEU A 318 -17.28 -21.14 9.61
CA LEU A 318 -16.86 -22.36 10.31
C LEU A 318 -17.16 -22.29 11.82
N CYS A 319 -16.88 -21.15 12.44
CA CYS A 319 -17.25 -20.92 13.83
C CYS A 319 -18.77 -20.95 14.03
N ILE A 320 -19.56 -20.36 13.12
CA ILE A 320 -21.03 -20.41 13.18
C ILE A 320 -21.52 -21.87 13.10
N SER A 321 -20.97 -22.66 12.19
CA SER A 321 -21.31 -24.09 12.07
C SER A 321 -21.03 -24.84 13.37
N GLY A 322 -19.83 -24.67 13.95
CA GLY A 322 -19.47 -25.34 15.20
C GLY A 322 -20.33 -24.91 16.39
N ILE A 323 -20.67 -23.61 16.51
CA ILE A 323 -21.53 -23.09 17.59
C ILE A 323 -22.93 -23.71 17.49
N VAL A 324 -23.54 -23.69 16.30
CA VAL A 324 -24.90 -24.23 16.10
C VAL A 324 -24.92 -25.75 16.28
N HIS A 325 -23.88 -26.45 15.81
CA HIS A 325 -23.76 -27.89 16.00
C HIS A 325 -23.66 -28.28 17.48
N HIS A 326 -22.89 -27.53 18.27
CA HIS A 326 -22.80 -27.75 19.71
C HIS A 326 -24.13 -27.48 20.43
N ILE A 327 -24.85 -26.42 20.05
CA ILE A 327 -26.18 -26.12 20.63
C ILE A 327 -27.21 -27.20 20.28
N SER A 328 -27.11 -27.79 19.09
CA SER A 328 -28.03 -28.83 18.62
C SER A 328 -27.75 -30.22 19.20
N LYS A 329 -26.56 -30.45 19.76
CA LYS A 329 -26.17 -31.75 20.33
C LYS A 329 -26.46 -31.74 21.83
N ASP A 330 -27.33 -32.64 22.28
CA ASP A 330 -27.64 -32.77 23.72
C ASP A 330 -26.36 -32.99 24.55
N ASN A 331 -26.24 -32.26 25.67
CA ASN A 331 -25.12 -32.23 26.64
C ASN A 331 -24.73 -33.59 27.27
N ARG A 332 -25.27 -34.72 26.79
CA ARG A 332 -25.18 -36.05 27.41
C ARG A 332 -23.96 -36.88 26.99
N THR A 333 -23.05 -36.36 26.18
CA THR A 333 -21.90 -37.13 25.63
C THR A 333 -20.52 -36.54 25.92
N THR A 334 -20.38 -35.68 26.93
CA THR A 334 -19.05 -35.23 27.36
C THR A 334 -18.42 -36.29 28.26
N GLN A 335 -17.57 -37.14 27.68
CA GLN A 335 -16.74 -38.06 28.49
C GLN A 335 -15.90 -37.22 29.46
N PRO A 336 -15.74 -37.65 30.72
CA PRO A 336 -14.95 -36.89 31.68
C PRO A 336 -13.49 -36.85 31.21
N PRO A 337 -12.88 -35.65 31.09
CA PRO A 337 -11.48 -35.52 30.73
C PRO A 337 -10.57 -36.24 31.74
N MET A 338 -9.38 -36.62 31.28
CA MET A 338 -8.40 -37.31 32.11
C MET A 338 -7.99 -36.43 33.31
N LYS A 339 -8.15 -36.96 34.53
CA LYS A 339 -7.71 -36.29 35.77
C LYS A 339 -6.27 -36.69 36.08
N LEU A 340 -5.35 -35.74 35.99
CA LEU A 340 -3.93 -35.92 36.33
C LEU A 340 -3.50 -34.79 37.29
N LEU A 341 -2.70 -35.08 38.32
CA LEU A 341 -2.38 -34.13 39.41
C LEU A 341 -3.62 -33.50 40.11
N GLY A 342 -4.77 -34.18 40.10
CA GLY A 342 -6.00 -33.63 40.68
C GLY A 342 -6.71 -32.60 39.79
N ILE A 343 -6.18 -32.31 38.58
CA ILE A 343 -6.70 -31.32 37.63
C ILE A 343 -7.24 -32.03 36.39
N TYR A 344 -8.32 -31.49 35.80
CA TYR A 344 -8.86 -31.94 34.51
C TYR A 344 -8.11 -31.28 33.35
N PHE A 345 -7.57 -32.09 32.43
CA PHE A 345 -6.93 -31.62 31.20
C PHE A 345 -7.81 -31.90 29.99
N ILE A 346 -8.03 -30.87 29.17
CA ILE A 346 -8.95 -30.92 28.02
C ILE A 346 -8.17 -31.20 26.72
N SER A 347 -8.80 -31.96 25.82
CA SER A 347 -8.30 -32.20 24.47
C SER A 347 -8.58 -31.01 23.54
N SER A 348 -7.70 -30.75 22.56
CA SER A 348 -7.89 -29.64 21.60
C SER A 348 -9.22 -29.71 20.82
N LYS A 349 -9.73 -30.92 20.57
CA LYS A 349 -11.02 -31.14 19.92
C LYS A 349 -12.19 -30.67 20.79
N GLU A 350 -12.21 -31.09 22.05
CA GLU A 350 -13.25 -30.70 23.02
C GLU A 350 -13.23 -29.19 23.28
N PHE A 351 -12.05 -28.57 23.29
CA PHE A 351 -11.91 -27.12 23.42
C PHE A 351 -12.59 -26.36 22.27
N LEU A 352 -12.40 -26.82 21.02
CA LEU A 352 -13.01 -26.18 19.84
C LEU A 352 -14.49 -26.54 19.64
N GLU A 353 -14.97 -27.62 20.26
CA GLU A 353 -16.40 -27.95 20.28
C GLU A 353 -17.20 -27.02 21.20
N ASN A 354 -16.59 -26.46 22.26
CA ASN A 354 -17.28 -25.57 23.19
C ASN A 354 -17.80 -24.28 22.53
N ALA A 355 -19.11 -24.02 22.62
CA ALA A 355 -19.76 -22.88 21.98
C ALA A 355 -19.22 -21.51 22.44
N TYR A 356 -18.98 -21.32 23.74
CA TYR A 356 -18.49 -20.04 24.27
C TYR A 356 -17.06 -19.72 23.79
N VAL A 357 -16.19 -20.73 23.76
CA VAL A 357 -14.81 -20.60 23.26
C VAL A 357 -14.82 -20.23 21.79
N LEU A 358 -15.66 -20.91 21.00
CA LEU A 358 -15.78 -20.68 19.57
C LEU A 358 -16.36 -19.28 19.26
N ALA A 359 -17.25 -18.75 20.11
CA ALA A 359 -17.75 -17.38 20.01
C ALA A 359 -16.68 -16.31 20.30
N VAL A 360 -15.82 -16.54 21.31
CA VAL A 360 -14.68 -15.66 21.59
C VAL A 360 -13.67 -15.73 20.44
N LEU A 361 -13.39 -16.93 19.93
CA LEU A 361 -12.51 -17.12 18.77
C LEU A 361 -13.04 -16.39 17.53
N LEU A 362 -14.35 -16.46 17.29
CA LEU A 362 -15.03 -15.73 16.22
C LEU A 362 -14.84 -14.21 16.36
N PHE A 363 -14.98 -13.66 17.57
CA PHE A 363 -14.77 -12.23 17.81
C PHE A 363 -13.34 -11.78 17.42
N PHE A 364 -12.31 -12.51 17.87
CA PHE A 364 -10.92 -12.17 17.53
C PHE A 364 -10.61 -12.39 16.05
N ALA A 365 -11.14 -13.47 15.44
CA ALA A 365 -10.98 -13.74 14.01
C ALA A 365 -11.57 -12.59 13.18
N LEU A 366 -12.78 -12.13 13.49
CA LEU A 366 -13.43 -11.01 12.79
C LEU A 366 -12.70 -9.67 13.01
N LEU A 367 -12.23 -9.38 14.24
CA LEU A 367 -11.46 -8.17 14.52
C LEU A 367 -10.17 -8.13 13.68
N LEU A 368 -9.44 -9.25 13.63
CA LEU A 368 -8.21 -9.37 12.89
C LEU A 368 -8.44 -9.38 11.37
N GLN A 369 -9.51 -10.04 10.90
CA GLN A 369 -9.96 -10.03 9.52
C GLN A 369 -10.19 -8.60 9.02
N ARG A 370 -11.00 -7.82 9.74
CA ARG A 370 -11.37 -6.44 9.35
C ARG A 370 -10.16 -5.52 9.41
N THR A 371 -9.28 -5.70 10.39
CA THR A 371 -8.06 -4.90 10.53
C THR A 371 -7.10 -5.14 9.37
N PHE A 372 -6.82 -6.40 9.01
CA PHE A 372 -5.95 -6.71 7.86
C PHE A 372 -6.55 -6.27 6.53
N LEU A 373 -7.86 -6.38 6.37
CA LEU A 373 -8.55 -5.89 5.19
C LEU A 373 -8.36 -4.37 5.01
N GLN A 374 -8.53 -3.59 6.07
CA GLN A 374 -8.34 -2.14 6.03
C GLN A 374 -6.86 -1.75 5.83
N ALA A 375 -5.94 -2.46 6.48
CA ALA A 375 -4.50 -2.25 6.28
C ALA A 375 -4.08 -2.55 4.83
N SER A 376 -4.61 -3.62 4.23
CA SER A 376 -4.39 -3.96 2.82
C SER A 376 -4.86 -2.84 1.89
N TYR A 377 -6.08 -2.34 2.08
CA TYR A 377 -6.61 -1.24 1.28
C TYR A 377 -5.78 0.03 1.41
N TYR A 378 -5.38 0.41 2.63
CA TYR A 378 -4.57 1.59 2.84
C TYR A 378 -3.21 1.51 2.15
N VAL A 379 -2.48 0.39 2.27
CA VAL A 379 -1.18 0.21 1.62
C VAL A 379 -1.31 0.25 0.09
N ALA A 380 -2.39 -0.32 -0.46
CA ALA A 380 -2.69 -0.25 -1.89
C ALA A 380 -2.98 1.19 -2.35
N ILE A 381 -3.80 1.92 -1.58
CA ILE A 381 -4.16 3.31 -1.86
C ILE A 381 -2.93 4.22 -1.78
N GLU A 382 -2.13 4.10 -0.73
CA GLU A 382 -0.87 4.82 -0.58
C GLU A 382 0.06 4.57 -1.79
N THR A 383 0.25 3.31 -2.17
CA THR A 383 1.12 2.95 -3.29
C THR A 383 0.62 3.54 -4.61
N GLY A 384 -0.70 3.51 -4.86
CA GLY A 384 -1.29 4.10 -6.05
C GLY A 384 -1.16 5.63 -6.11
N ILE A 385 -1.31 6.33 -4.98
CA ILE A 385 -1.13 7.80 -4.89
C ILE A 385 0.33 8.17 -5.12
N ASN A 386 1.27 7.46 -4.49
CA ASN A 386 2.71 7.68 -4.67
C ASN A 386 3.13 7.45 -6.13
N LEU A 387 2.56 6.44 -6.79
CA LEU A 387 2.75 6.18 -8.20
C LEU A 387 2.21 7.31 -9.09
N ARG A 388 1.01 7.81 -8.80
CA ARG A 388 0.43 8.95 -9.53
C ARG A 388 1.36 10.17 -9.46
N GLY A 389 1.83 10.53 -8.27
CA GLY A 389 2.76 11.65 -8.08
C GLY A 389 4.08 11.47 -8.86
N ALA A 390 4.66 10.27 -8.85
CA ALA A 390 5.88 9.97 -9.59
C ALA A 390 5.70 10.03 -11.11
N ILE A 391 4.60 9.49 -11.63
CA ILE A 391 4.31 9.47 -13.06
C ILE A 391 3.97 10.88 -13.56
N GLN A 392 3.18 11.67 -12.82
CA GLN A 392 2.91 13.05 -13.17
C GLN A 392 4.20 13.88 -13.24
N THR A 393 5.12 13.70 -12.28
CA THR A 393 6.43 14.36 -12.30
C THR A 393 7.27 13.90 -13.48
N LYS A 394 7.25 12.60 -13.83
CA LYS A 394 7.96 12.07 -15.01
C LYS A 394 7.39 12.60 -16.32
N ILE A 395 6.06 12.68 -16.45
CA ILE A 395 5.38 13.28 -17.61
C ILE A 395 5.79 14.74 -17.72
N TYR A 396 5.72 15.51 -16.63
CA TYR A 396 6.11 16.92 -16.63
C TYR A 396 7.58 17.12 -17.03
N ASN A 397 8.50 16.31 -16.51
CA ASN A 397 9.91 16.37 -16.89
C ASN A 397 10.13 16.00 -18.37
N LYS A 398 9.31 15.12 -18.95
CA LYS A 398 9.32 14.82 -20.39
C LYS A 398 8.76 15.99 -21.21
N ILE A 399 7.69 16.65 -20.74
CA ILE A 399 7.11 17.86 -21.37
C ILE A 399 8.16 18.96 -21.50
N MET A 400 9.01 19.16 -20.49
CA MET A 400 10.10 20.15 -20.52
C MET A 400 11.22 19.83 -21.51
N ARG A 401 11.22 18.66 -22.17
CA ARG A 401 12.26 18.22 -23.12
C ARG A 401 11.71 17.82 -24.48
N LEU A 402 10.40 17.92 -24.65
CA LEU A 402 9.70 17.48 -25.87
C LEU A 402 10.00 18.46 -27.01
N CYS A 403 10.30 17.94 -28.21
CA CYS A 403 10.53 18.78 -29.38
C CYS A 403 9.30 19.63 -29.71
N THR A 404 9.52 20.92 -29.95
CA THR A 404 8.47 21.87 -30.37
C THR A 404 7.80 21.44 -31.69
N SER A 405 8.50 20.69 -32.55
CA SER A 405 7.95 20.09 -33.78
C SER A 405 6.82 19.09 -33.53
N ASN A 406 6.94 18.24 -32.51
CA ASN A 406 5.90 17.26 -32.16
C ASN A 406 4.62 17.94 -31.68
N MET A 407 4.71 19.14 -31.11
CA MET A 407 3.57 19.94 -30.66
C MET A 407 2.99 20.83 -31.78
N SER A 408 3.83 21.40 -32.64
CA SER A 408 3.42 22.35 -33.69
C SER A 408 2.87 21.65 -34.94
N MET A 409 3.36 20.45 -35.27
CA MET A 409 2.94 19.67 -36.44
C MET A 409 1.79 18.69 -36.14
N GLY A 410 1.22 18.73 -34.93
CA GLY A 410 -0.01 18.00 -34.60
C GLY A 410 0.16 16.52 -34.20
N GLY A 411 1.40 16.03 -34.04
CA GLY A 411 1.65 14.65 -33.59
C GLY A 411 1.16 14.37 -32.17
N LEU A 412 1.39 15.31 -31.23
CA LEU A 412 0.87 15.26 -29.86
C LEU A 412 0.25 16.61 -29.49
N THR A 413 -1.08 16.64 -29.37
CA THR A 413 -1.81 17.85 -28.98
C THR A 413 -1.72 18.11 -27.48
N VAL A 414 -1.76 19.39 -27.07
CA VAL A 414 -1.83 19.78 -25.66
C VAL A 414 -3.01 19.12 -24.95
N ALA A 415 -4.15 18.97 -25.64
CA ALA A 415 -5.32 18.28 -25.12
C ALA A 415 -5.06 16.79 -24.83
N GLN A 416 -4.32 16.09 -25.69
CA GLN A 416 -3.92 14.70 -25.45
C GLN A 416 -2.98 14.59 -24.24
N ILE A 417 -2.06 15.53 -24.04
CA ILE A 417 -1.16 15.56 -22.87
C ILE A 417 -1.97 15.81 -21.58
N CYS A 418 -2.91 16.76 -21.60
CA CYS A 418 -3.82 17.01 -20.49
C CYS A 418 -4.66 15.77 -20.15
N ASN A 419 -5.15 15.05 -21.17
CA ASN A 419 -5.87 13.79 -20.98
C ASN A 419 -4.97 12.68 -20.41
N LEU A 420 -3.70 12.60 -20.85
CA LEU A 420 -2.73 11.64 -20.32
C LEU A 420 -2.50 11.86 -18.82
N VAL A 421 -2.36 13.13 -18.41
CA VAL A 421 -2.18 13.50 -17.00
C VAL A 421 -3.47 13.31 -16.19
N ALA A 422 -4.63 13.69 -16.71
CA ALA A 422 -5.89 13.70 -15.96
C ALA A 422 -6.61 12.35 -15.93
N ILE A 423 -6.59 11.60 -17.03
CA ILE A 423 -7.36 10.37 -17.20
C ILE A 423 -6.45 9.15 -17.04
N ASP A 424 -5.39 9.06 -17.85
CA ASP A 424 -4.56 7.85 -17.90
C ASP A 424 -3.78 7.61 -16.59
N THR A 425 -3.22 8.66 -15.96
CA THR A 425 -2.58 8.48 -14.63
C THR A 425 -3.58 8.08 -13.54
N ASN A 426 -4.82 8.58 -13.60
CA ASN A 426 -5.87 8.21 -12.65
C ASN A 426 -6.33 6.77 -12.87
N GLN A 427 -6.46 6.30 -14.11
CA GLN A 427 -6.78 4.90 -14.41
C GLN A 427 -5.70 3.96 -13.88
N LEU A 428 -4.42 4.33 -14.06
CA LEU A 428 -3.32 3.56 -13.51
C LEU A 428 -3.29 3.56 -11.97
N MET A 429 -3.62 4.69 -11.34
CA MET A 429 -3.80 4.77 -9.87
C MET A 429 -4.90 3.81 -9.38
N TRP A 430 -6.09 3.84 -10.02
CA TRP A 430 -7.20 2.94 -9.70
C TRP A 430 -6.87 1.46 -9.91
N PHE A 431 -6.04 1.14 -10.90
CA PHE A 431 -5.53 -0.21 -11.08
C PHE A 431 -4.67 -0.66 -9.89
N PHE A 432 -3.77 0.18 -9.38
CA PHE A 432 -2.98 -0.15 -8.18
C PHE A 432 -3.84 -0.30 -6.93
N PHE A 433 -4.94 0.45 -6.80
CA PHE A 433 -5.89 0.28 -5.70
C PHE A 433 -6.58 -1.09 -5.74
N LEU A 434 -6.91 -1.58 -6.94
CA LEU A 434 -7.60 -2.85 -7.16
C LEU A 434 -6.67 -4.04 -7.39
N CYS A 435 -5.36 -3.81 -7.49
CA CYS A 435 -4.39 -4.86 -7.77
C CYS A 435 -4.40 -6.00 -6.72
N PRO A 436 -4.52 -5.76 -5.41
CA PRO A 436 -4.67 -6.85 -4.43
C PRO A 436 -5.89 -7.73 -4.71
N ASN A 437 -7.00 -7.14 -5.13
CA ASN A 437 -8.23 -7.85 -5.45
C ASN A 437 -8.06 -8.79 -6.67
N LEU A 438 -7.25 -8.40 -7.66
CA LEU A 438 -6.98 -9.22 -8.84
C LEU A 438 -6.35 -10.58 -8.48
N TRP A 439 -5.49 -10.62 -7.46
CA TRP A 439 -4.82 -11.83 -6.99
C TRP A 439 -5.63 -12.59 -5.94
N ALA A 440 -6.29 -11.86 -5.03
CA ALA A 440 -6.96 -12.46 -3.88
C ALA A 440 -8.35 -12.99 -4.19
N MET A 441 -9.14 -12.32 -5.04
CA MET A 441 -10.51 -12.73 -5.35
C MET A 441 -10.60 -14.13 -5.98
N PRO A 442 -9.73 -14.55 -6.93
CA PRO A 442 -9.75 -15.91 -7.45
C PRO A 442 -9.51 -16.96 -6.35
N VAL A 443 -8.54 -16.72 -5.47
CA VAL A 443 -8.25 -17.63 -4.35
C VAL A 443 -9.43 -17.68 -3.37
N GLN A 444 -10.04 -16.52 -3.08
CA GLN A 444 -11.23 -16.44 -2.23
C GLN A 444 -12.40 -17.24 -2.83
N ILE A 445 -12.64 -17.16 -4.14
CA ILE A 445 -13.70 -17.94 -4.80
C ILE A 445 -13.39 -19.44 -4.73
N VAL A 446 -12.17 -19.86 -5.06
CA VAL A 446 -11.78 -21.28 -5.05
C VAL A 446 -11.90 -21.88 -3.65
N VAL A 447 -11.33 -21.22 -2.63
CA VAL A 447 -11.39 -21.70 -1.25
C VAL A 447 -12.83 -21.72 -0.73
N GLY A 448 -13.62 -20.69 -1.05
CA GLY A 448 -15.02 -20.64 -0.63
C GLY A 448 -15.89 -21.73 -1.27
N VAL A 449 -15.68 -22.07 -2.55
CA VAL A 449 -16.37 -23.19 -3.21
C VAL A 449 -15.94 -24.53 -2.63
N ILE A 450 -14.65 -24.73 -2.33
CA ILE A 450 -14.15 -25.93 -1.66
C ILE A 450 -14.81 -26.09 -0.28
N LEU A 451 -14.90 -25.01 0.50
CA LEU A 451 -15.52 -25.07 1.83
C LEU A 451 -17.04 -25.32 1.76
N LEU A 452 -17.71 -24.75 0.75
CA LEU A 452 -19.13 -25.00 0.48
C LEU A 452 -19.37 -26.48 0.12
N TYR A 453 -18.47 -27.07 -0.68
CA TYR A 453 -18.51 -28.49 -1.03
C TYR A 453 -18.33 -29.41 0.19
N TYR A 454 -17.44 -29.06 1.13
CA TYR A 454 -17.30 -29.82 2.38
C TYR A 454 -18.55 -29.78 3.26
N LEU A 455 -19.34 -28.70 3.22
CA LEU A 455 -20.54 -28.56 4.03
C LEU A 455 -21.79 -29.18 3.39
N LEU A 456 -22.00 -29.00 2.07
CA LEU A 456 -23.25 -29.37 1.37
C LEU A 456 -23.07 -30.47 0.31
N GLY A 457 -21.85 -30.95 0.09
CA GLY A 457 -21.56 -31.96 -0.92
C GLY A 457 -21.83 -31.47 -2.35
N ILE A 458 -22.45 -32.32 -3.17
CA ILE A 458 -22.66 -32.08 -4.61
C ILE A 458 -23.62 -30.90 -4.85
N SER A 459 -24.57 -30.66 -3.94
CA SER A 459 -25.54 -29.56 -4.04
C SER A 459 -24.86 -28.18 -4.12
N ALA A 460 -23.72 -28.01 -3.43
CA ALA A 460 -22.93 -26.78 -3.45
C ALA A 460 -22.36 -26.45 -4.84
N LEU A 461 -22.02 -27.45 -5.66
CA LEU A 461 -21.50 -27.23 -7.01
C LEU A 461 -22.57 -26.68 -7.95
N ILE A 462 -23.83 -27.04 -7.71
CA ILE A 462 -24.97 -26.54 -8.50
C ILE A 462 -25.20 -25.06 -8.17
N GLY A 463 -25.14 -24.68 -6.89
CA GLY A 463 -25.14 -23.28 -6.46
C GLY A 463 -23.98 -22.47 -7.06
N ALA A 464 -22.77 -23.02 -7.05
CA ALA A 464 -21.60 -22.39 -7.67
C ALA A 464 -21.75 -22.23 -9.20
N THR A 465 -22.41 -23.18 -9.87
CA THR A 465 -22.68 -23.13 -11.32
C THR A 465 -23.67 -22.03 -11.66
N VAL A 466 -24.74 -21.87 -10.87
CA VAL A 466 -25.72 -20.76 -11.02
C VAL A 466 -25.00 -19.42 -10.97
N ILE A 467 -24.10 -19.27 -9.99
CA ILE A 467 -23.28 -18.07 -9.82
C ILE A 467 -22.34 -17.85 -11.02
N ALA A 468 -21.67 -18.91 -11.50
CA ALA A 468 -20.75 -18.83 -12.63
C ALA A 468 -21.46 -18.43 -13.93
N VAL A 469 -22.69 -18.91 -14.16
CA VAL A 469 -23.52 -18.56 -15.33
C VAL A 469 -24.03 -17.11 -15.27
N LEU A 470 -24.28 -16.58 -14.07
CA LEU A 470 -24.79 -15.22 -13.89
C LEU A 470 -23.70 -14.14 -14.00
N ALA A 471 -22.42 -14.49 -13.81
CA ALA A 471 -21.30 -13.55 -13.94
C ALA A 471 -21.12 -12.99 -15.38
N PRO A 472 -21.18 -13.80 -16.46
CA PRO A 472 -21.19 -13.31 -17.85
C PRO A 472 -22.33 -12.32 -18.14
N VAL A 473 -23.52 -12.57 -17.58
CA VAL A 473 -24.68 -11.66 -17.73
C VAL A 473 -24.36 -10.31 -17.11
N GLN A 474 -23.81 -10.30 -15.89
CA GLN A 474 -23.38 -9.06 -15.23
C GLN A 474 -22.31 -8.31 -16.04
N TYR A 475 -21.34 -9.03 -16.60
CA TYR A 475 -20.31 -8.43 -17.47
C TYR A 475 -20.95 -7.80 -18.73
N PHE A 476 -21.83 -8.51 -19.42
CA PHE A 476 -22.50 -8.00 -20.62
C PHE A 476 -23.30 -6.72 -20.34
N VAL A 477 -24.11 -6.73 -19.27
CA VAL A 477 -24.86 -5.55 -18.81
C VAL A 477 -23.92 -4.38 -18.55
N ALA A 478 -22.81 -4.63 -17.85
CA ALA A 478 -21.83 -3.60 -17.53
C ALA A 478 -21.10 -3.06 -18.77
N THR A 479 -20.83 -3.88 -19.79
CA THR A 479 -20.21 -3.44 -21.05
C THR A 479 -21.16 -2.58 -21.88
N LYS A 480 -22.44 -2.96 -21.99
CA LYS A 480 -23.46 -2.15 -22.67
C LYS A 480 -23.65 -0.79 -22.02
N LEU A 481 -23.69 -0.73 -20.68
CA LEU A 481 -23.73 0.53 -19.93
C LEU A 481 -22.49 1.40 -20.20
N SER A 482 -21.31 0.80 -20.29
CA SER A 482 -20.08 1.53 -20.61
C SER A 482 -20.08 2.09 -22.04
N GLN A 483 -20.68 1.37 -23.00
CA GLN A 483 -20.75 1.82 -24.38
C GLN A 483 -21.73 2.99 -24.54
N THR A 484 -22.91 2.93 -23.91
CA THR A 484 -23.84 4.06 -23.92
C THR A 484 -23.25 5.28 -23.21
N GLN A 485 -22.55 5.09 -22.08
CA GLN A 485 -21.83 6.16 -21.40
C GLN A 485 -20.77 6.81 -22.31
N LYS A 486 -20.06 6.03 -23.12
CA LYS A 486 -19.06 6.53 -24.06
C LYS A 486 -19.70 7.44 -25.11
N ASN A 487 -20.78 6.97 -25.75
CA ASN A 487 -21.48 7.75 -26.78
C ASN A 487 -22.04 9.07 -26.21
N THR A 488 -22.57 9.05 -24.98
CA THR A 488 -23.04 10.28 -24.32
C THR A 488 -21.91 11.27 -24.03
N LEU A 489 -20.74 10.77 -23.61
CA LEU A 489 -19.58 11.62 -23.35
C LEU A 489 -19.03 12.27 -24.63
N GLU A 490 -19.10 11.58 -25.77
CA GLU A 490 -18.70 12.13 -27.08
C GLU A 490 -19.56 13.36 -27.44
N TYR A 491 -20.89 13.24 -27.39
CA TYR A 491 -21.79 14.39 -27.64
C TYR A 491 -21.60 15.53 -26.63
N SER A 492 -21.37 15.21 -25.35
CA SER A 492 -21.10 16.22 -24.33
C SER A 492 -19.78 16.97 -24.60
N SER A 493 -18.76 16.26 -25.08
CA SER A 493 -17.47 16.84 -25.47
C SER A 493 -17.59 17.77 -26.68
N GLU A 494 -18.36 17.39 -27.70
CA GLU A 494 -18.63 18.26 -28.86
C GLU A 494 -19.37 19.54 -28.45
N ARG A 495 -20.37 19.44 -27.56
CA ARG A 495 -21.07 20.60 -27.01
C ARG A 495 -20.11 21.51 -26.24
N LEU A 496 -19.27 20.95 -25.36
CA LEU A 496 -18.27 21.72 -24.62
C LEU A 496 -17.29 22.43 -25.54
N LYS A 497 -16.87 21.78 -26.64
CA LYS A 497 -16.02 22.39 -27.66
C LYS A 497 -16.70 23.60 -28.32
N LYS A 498 -17.91 23.43 -28.88
CA LYS A 498 -18.67 24.53 -29.50
C LYS A 498 -18.95 25.68 -28.52
N SER A 499 -19.30 25.35 -27.28
CA SER A 499 -19.55 26.36 -26.23
C SER A 499 -18.29 27.14 -25.87
N ASN A 500 -17.12 26.49 -25.83
CA ASN A 500 -15.84 27.16 -25.58
C ASN A 500 -15.42 28.05 -26.78
N GLU A 501 -15.67 27.62 -28.02
CA GLU A 501 -15.45 28.44 -29.22
C GLU A 501 -16.32 29.71 -29.20
N LEU A 502 -17.61 29.58 -28.84
CA LEU A 502 -18.52 30.72 -28.64
C LEU A 502 -17.99 31.68 -27.56
N LEU A 503 -17.60 31.16 -26.38
CA LEU A 503 -17.11 32.00 -25.27
C LEU A 503 -15.80 32.71 -25.62
N ARG A 504 -14.88 32.06 -26.34
CA ARG A 504 -13.65 32.69 -26.83
C ARG A 504 -13.91 33.79 -27.86
N GLY A 505 -14.90 33.58 -28.73
CA GLY A 505 -15.29 34.51 -29.78
C GLY A 505 -16.34 35.56 -29.37
N ILE A 506 -16.68 35.68 -28.08
CA ILE A 506 -17.90 36.41 -27.64
C ILE A 506 -17.95 37.86 -28.12
N LYS A 507 -16.80 38.56 -28.15
CA LYS A 507 -16.75 39.95 -28.61
C LYS A 507 -17.03 40.06 -30.11
N LEU A 508 -16.43 39.18 -30.91
CA LEU A 508 -16.62 39.13 -32.36
C LEU A 508 -18.07 38.80 -32.70
N LEU A 509 -18.61 37.76 -32.05
CA LEU A 509 -19.98 37.30 -32.26
C LEU A 509 -21.00 38.41 -31.97
N LYS A 510 -20.83 39.15 -30.86
CA LYS A 510 -21.69 40.28 -30.51
C LYS A 510 -21.57 41.47 -31.47
N LEU A 511 -20.40 41.71 -32.05
CA LEU A 511 -20.22 42.79 -33.03
C LEU A 511 -20.97 42.50 -34.34
N TYR A 512 -21.11 41.22 -34.70
CA TYR A 512 -21.85 40.79 -35.89
C TYR A 512 -23.30 40.35 -35.61
N ALA A 513 -23.76 40.45 -34.36
CA ALA A 513 -25.07 39.94 -33.91
C ALA A 513 -25.28 38.44 -34.26
N TRP A 514 -24.20 37.64 -34.26
CA TRP A 514 -24.22 36.21 -34.58
C TRP A 514 -24.50 35.31 -33.38
N GLU A 515 -24.73 35.86 -32.19
CA GLU A 515 -24.93 35.08 -30.97
C GLU A 515 -26.09 34.08 -31.08
N HIS A 516 -27.20 34.45 -31.72
CA HIS A 516 -28.37 33.57 -31.87
C HIS A 516 -28.05 32.37 -32.76
N ILE A 517 -27.36 32.60 -33.89
CA ILE A 517 -26.97 31.54 -34.84
C ILE A 517 -26.05 30.52 -34.16
N PHE A 518 -25.08 31.00 -33.38
CA PHE A 518 -24.17 30.14 -32.63
C PHE A 518 -24.87 29.46 -31.43
N CYS A 519 -25.84 30.12 -30.81
CA CYS A 519 -26.68 29.54 -29.75
C CYS A 519 -27.48 28.35 -30.29
N ASP A 520 -28.13 28.52 -31.44
CA ASP A 520 -28.90 27.46 -32.10
C ASP A 520 -28.01 26.24 -32.42
N SER A 521 -26.76 26.46 -32.87
CA SER A 521 -25.81 25.36 -33.12
C SER A 521 -25.39 24.61 -31.85
N VAL A 522 -25.36 25.29 -30.69
CA VAL A 522 -25.11 24.67 -29.38
C VAL A 522 -26.36 23.93 -28.90
N GLU A 523 -27.56 24.48 -29.11
CA GLU A 523 -28.84 23.87 -28.76
C GLU A 523 -29.13 22.61 -29.57
N GLU A 524 -28.80 22.59 -30.87
CA GLU A 524 -28.92 21.40 -31.72
C GLU A 524 -28.07 20.24 -31.16
N ASN A 525 -26.82 20.54 -30.77
CA ASN A 525 -25.94 19.57 -30.12
C ASN A 525 -26.46 19.17 -28.74
N ARG A 526 -27.07 20.10 -27.99
CA ARG A 526 -27.71 19.81 -26.71
C ARG A 526 -28.91 18.88 -26.88
N GLY A 527 -29.67 18.99 -27.97
CA GLY A 527 -30.77 18.08 -28.33
C GLY A 527 -30.27 16.66 -28.58
N LYS A 528 -29.17 16.50 -29.33
CA LYS A 528 -28.49 15.19 -29.53
C LYS A 528 -27.98 14.61 -28.20
N GLU A 529 -27.35 15.45 -27.37
CA GLU A 529 -26.89 15.06 -26.02
C GLU A 529 -28.06 14.63 -25.12
N LEU A 530 -29.17 15.38 -25.10
CA LEU A 530 -30.37 15.07 -24.31
C LEU A 530 -31.02 13.76 -24.76
N THR A 531 -31.06 13.49 -26.07
CA THR A 531 -31.60 12.24 -26.61
C THR A 531 -30.71 11.06 -26.22
N SER A 532 -29.38 11.22 -26.33
CA SER A 532 -28.41 10.25 -25.83
C SER A 532 -28.50 10.06 -24.32
N LEU A 533 -28.69 11.14 -23.54
CA LEU A 533 -28.86 11.10 -22.09
C LEU A 533 -30.18 10.45 -21.68
N ARG A 534 -31.27 10.64 -22.43
CA ARG A 534 -32.53 9.92 -22.19
C ARG A 534 -32.36 8.44 -22.47
N ALA A 535 -31.74 8.08 -23.59
CA ALA A 535 -31.40 6.69 -23.88
C ALA A 535 -30.48 6.12 -22.79
N PHE A 536 -29.43 6.84 -22.38
CA PHE A 536 -28.55 6.47 -21.28
C PHE A 536 -29.30 6.37 -19.96
N ALA A 537 -30.23 7.26 -19.64
CA ALA A 537 -31.01 7.21 -18.40
C ALA A 537 -31.99 6.03 -18.40
N LEU A 538 -32.61 5.71 -19.54
CA LEU A 538 -33.44 4.52 -19.71
C LEU A 538 -32.61 3.25 -19.62
N TYR A 539 -31.50 3.17 -20.37
CA TYR A 539 -30.57 2.04 -20.30
C TYR A 539 -29.93 1.93 -18.93
N SER A 540 -29.55 3.02 -18.27
CA SER A 540 -28.98 3.03 -16.92
C SER A 540 -30.06 2.71 -15.90
N SER A 541 -31.32 3.09 -16.09
CA SER A 541 -32.40 2.69 -15.17
C SER A 541 -32.71 1.21 -15.30
N ILE A 542 -32.82 0.69 -16.53
CA ILE A 542 -33.05 -0.73 -16.81
C ILE A 542 -31.82 -1.55 -16.40
N SER A 543 -30.63 -1.14 -16.80
CA SER A 543 -29.36 -1.81 -16.51
C SER A 543 -28.94 -1.70 -15.05
N SER A 544 -29.10 -0.54 -14.40
CA SER A 544 -28.77 -0.38 -12.97
C SER A 544 -29.79 -1.08 -12.09
N LYS A 545 -31.10 -1.04 -12.42
CA LYS A 545 -32.09 -1.84 -11.68
C LYS A 545 -31.91 -3.33 -11.95
N ALA A 546 -31.62 -3.75 -13.18
CA ALA A 546 -31.30 -5.13 -13.48
C ALA A 546 -30.00 -5.58 -12.80
N LEU A 547 -28.98 -4.74 -12.73
CA LEU A 547 -27.72 -5.06 -12.05
C LEU A 547 -27.89 -5.08 -10.53
N LEU A 548 -28.69 -4.18 -9.94
CA LEU A 548 -29.04 -4.20 -8.52
C LEU A 548 -29.90 -5.42 -8.18
N PHE A 549 -30.91 -5.71 -9.02
CA PHE A 549 -31.76 -6.88 -8.89
C PHE A 549 -30.96 -8.17 -9.04
N MET A 550 -30.11 -8.29 -10.07
CA MET A 550 -29.22 -9.44 -10.24
C MET A 550 -28.27 -9.55 -9.05
N ASN A 551 -27.64 -8.47 -8.59
CA ASN A 551 -26.73 -8.51 -7.44
C ASN A 551 -27.43 -8.97 -6.14
N ALA A 552 -28.68 -8.58 -5.92
CA ALA A 552 -29.46 -9.01 -4.76
C ALA A 552 -30.09 -10.40 -4.96
N ALA A 553 -30.49 -10.76 -6.18
CA ALA A 553 -31.19 -11.99 -6.51
C ALA A 553 -30.26 -13.18 -6.75
N ILE A 554 -29.04 -12.97 -7.27
CA ILE A 554 -28.04 -14.03 -7.48
C ILE A 554 -27.77 -14.83 -6.19
N PRO A 555 -27.48 -14.21 -5.03
CA PRO A 555 -27.30 -14.93 -3.77
C PRO A 555 -28.55 -15.72 -3.38
N ILE A 556 -29.73 -15.09 -3.48
CA ILE A 556 -31.01 -15.67 -3.07
C ILE A 556 -31.34 -16.89 -3.93
N ALA A 557 -31.21 -16.74 -5.25
CA ALA A 557 -31.44 -17.81 -6.21
C ALA A 557 -30.43 -18.95 -6.01
N ALA A 558 -29.14 -18.65 -5.85
CA ALA A 558 -28.12 -19.67 -5.61
C ALA A 558 -28.39 -20.45 -4.32
N VAL A 559 -28.73 -19.77 -3.22
CA VAL A 559 -29.08 -20.40 -1.94
C VAL A 559 -30.33 -21.26 -2.08
N LEU A 560 -31.39 -20.73 -2.69
CA LEU A 560 -32.65 -21.44 -2.92
C LEU A 560 -32.42 -22.72 -3.73
N THR A 561 -31.74 -22.62 -4.89
CA THR A 561 -31.45 -23.78 -5.74
C THR A 561 -30.59 -24.80 -4.98
N THR A 562 -29.60 -24.34 -4.22
CA THR A 562 -28.71 -25.24 -3.48
C THR A 562 -29.46 -26.02 -2.41
N PHE A 563 -30.32 -25.37 -1.62
CA PHE A 563 -31.09 -26.05 -0.57
C PHE A 563 -32.19 -26.95 -1.13
N VAL A 564 -32.92 -26.51 -2.14
CA VAL A 564 -33.95 -27.34 -2.80
C VAL A 564 -33.33 -28.61 -3.36
N VAL A 565 -32.19 -28.48 -4.05
CA VAL A 565 -31.49 -29.62 -4.62
C VAL A 565 -30.89 -30.53 -3.54
N HIS A 566 -30.39 -29.97 -2.44
CA HIS A 566 -29.89 -30.77 -1.32
C HIS A 566 -30.96 -31.68 -0.73
N VAL A 567 -32.17 -31.15 -0.51
CA VAL A 567 -33.31 -31.90 0.03
C VAL A 567 -33.82 -32.97 -0.94
N HIS A 568 -33.74 -32.76 -2.26
CA HIS A 568 -34.24 -33.73 -3.24
C HIS A 568 -33.22 -34.80 -3.65
N ILE A 569 -31.92 -34.51 -3.58
CA ILE A 569 -30.85 -35.45 -3.99
C ILE A 569 -30.31 -36.25 -2.81
N SER A 570 -30.31 -35.68 -1.59
CA SER A 570 -29.72 -36.32 -0.42
C SER A 570 -30.82 -36.98 0.41
N GLU A 571 -31.21 -38.21 0.06
CA GLU A 571 -32.21 -38.98 0.82
C GLU A 571 -31.74 -39.34 2.25
N ASP A 572 -30.42 -39.32 2.50
CA ASP A 572 -29.80 -39.77 3.77
C ASP A 572 -29.28 -38.63 4.68
N ALA A 573 -29.35 -37.36 4.26
CA ALA A 573 -28.77 -36.24 4.99
C ALA A 573 -29.79 -35.11 5.26
N ASP A 574 -30.36 -35.10 6.46
CA ASP A 574 -31.18 -33.98 6.93
C ASP A 574 -30.35 -32.68 6.98
N LEU A 575 -30.93 -31.59 6.48
CA LEU A 575 -30.31 -30.27 6.49
C LEU A 575 -30.19 -29.78 7.95
N SER A 576 -29.05 -30.07 8.59
CA SER A 576 -28.76 -29.55 9.93
C SER A 576 -28.75 -28.02 9.93
N PRO A 577 -29.33 -27.35 10.94
CA PRO A 577 -29.26 -25.89 11.07
C PRO A 577 -27.83 -25.35 11.00
N ALA A 578 -26.85 -26.11 11.53
CA ALA A 578 -25.43 -25.74 11.50
C ALA A 578 -24.87 -25.65 10.08
N VAL A 579 -25.30 -26.55 9.19
CA VAL A 579 -24.88 -26.60 7.78
C VAL A 579 -25.59 -25.50 6.99
N ALA A 580 -26.88 -25.27 7.26
CA ALA A 580 -27.67 -24.23 6.60
C ALA A 580 -27.14 -22.80 6.87
N PHE A 581 -26.90 -22.43 8.15
CA PHE A 581 -26.42 -21.09 8.48
C PHE A 581 -24.97 -20.84 8.05
N ALA A 582 -24.11 -21.87 8.12
CA ALA A 582 -22.73 -21.77 7.67
C ALA A 582 -22.65 -21.56 6.15
N SER A 583 -23.42 -22.32 5.37
CA SER A 583 -23.48 -22.15 3.92
C SER A 583 -24.08 -20.82 3.49
N LEU A 584 -25.15 -20.36 4.14
CA LEU A 584 -25.71 -19.02 3.91
C LEU A 584 -24.65 -17.92 4.12
N SER A 585 -23.87 -18.03 5.20
CA SER A 585 -22.78 -17.09 5.50
C SER A 585 -21.67 -17.15 4.44
N LEU A 586 -21.31 -18.34 3.95
CA LEU A 586 -20.34 -18.50 2.85
C LEU A 586 -20.83 -17.91 1.54
N PHE A 587 -22.10 -18.09 1.19
CA PHE A 587 -22.69 -17.45 0.01
C PHE A 587 -22.57 -15.92 0.10
N HIS A 588 -22.90 -15.30 1.23
CA HIS A 588 -22.73 -13.85 1.42
C HIS A 588 -21.27 -13.39 1.25
N ILE A 589 -20.30 -14.17 1.73
CA ILE A 589 -18.87 -13.86 1.57
C ILE A 589 -18.45 -13.95 0.09
N LEU A 590 -18.96 -14.94 -0.65
CA LEU A 590 -18.61 -15.17 -2.06
C LEU A 590 -19.21 -14.14 -3.03
N VAL A 591 -20.36 -13.57 -2.71
CA VAL A 591 -21.08 -12.61 -3.58
C VAL A 591 -20.27 -11.33 -3.82
N THR A 592 -19.63 -10.79 -2.78
CA THR A 592 -18.90 -9.52 -2.88
C THR A 592 -17.72 -9.59 -3.87
N PRO A 593 -16.83 -10.60 -3.81
CA PRO A 593 -15.77 -10.79 -4.81
C PRO A 593 -16.28 -10.92 -6.24
N LEU A 594 -17.34 -11.70 -6.47
CA LEU A 594 -17.89 -11.94 -7.81
C LEU A 594 -18.39 -10.65 -8.46
N PHE A 595 -19.06 -9.81 -7.66
CA PHE A 595 -19.52 -8.50 -8.12
C PHE A 595 -18.33 -7.58 -8.48
N LEU A 596 -17.33 -7.50 -7.60
CA LEU A 596 -16.20 -6.61 -7.79
C LEU A 596 -15.24 -7.07 -8.89
N LEU A 597 -15.18 -8.37 -9.19
CA LEU A 597 -14.28 -8.94 -10.20
C LEU A 597 -14.47 -8.28 -11.58
N SER A 598 -15.72 -8.00 -11.97
CA SER A 598 -16.04 -7.30 -13.23
C SER A 598 -15.40 -5.89 -13.29
N SER A 599 -15.42 -5.17 -12.17
CA SER A 599 -14.77 -3.85 -12.05
C SER A 599 -13.25 -3.96 -12.10
N VAL A 600 -12.67 -4.98 -11.46
CA VAL A 600 -11.22 -5.24 -11.44
C VAL A 600 -10.71 -5.55 -12.86
N VAL A 601 -11.42 -6.40 -13.62
CA VAL A 601 -11.08 -6.72 -15.01
C VAL A 601 -11.13 -5.45 -15.88
N ARG A 602 -12.19 -4.65 -15.75
CA ARG A 602 -12.31 -3.37 -16.49
C ARG A 602 -11.17 -2.40 -16.16
N SER A 603 -10.81 -2.26 -14.89
CA SER A 603 -9.72 -1.38 -14.46
C SER A 603 -8.38 -1.86 -15.00
N THR A 604 -8.17 -3.19 -15.05
CA THR A 604 -6.97 -3.80 -15.62
C THR A 604 -6.83 -3.51 -17.11
N VAL A 605 -7.90 -3.70 -17.90
CA VAL A 605 -7.90 -3.38 -19.34
C VAL A 605 -7.61 -1.90 -19.57
N LYS A 606 -8.24 -1.00 -18.80
CA LYS A 606 -7.99 0.44 -18.88
C LYS A 606 -6.53 0.79 -18.59
N ALA A 607 -5.96 0.22 -17.53
CA ALA A 607 -4.56 0.47 -17.18
C ALA A 607 -3.57 -0.06 -18.23
N LEU A 608 -3.85 -1.20 -18.87
CA LEU A 608 -3.02 -1.71 -19.97
C LEU A 608 -2.98 -0.72 -21.14
N VAL A 609 -4.14 -0.18 -21.54
CA VAL A 609 -4.24 0.85 -22.59
C VAL A 609 -3.55 2.15 -22.18
N SER A 610 -3.73 2.60 -20.93
CA SER A 610 -3.07 3.80 -20.42
C SER A 610 -1.54 3.67 -20.41
N VAL A 611 -1.00 2.51 -20.03
CA VAL A 611 0.45 2.26 -20.08
C VAL A 611 0.97 2.21 -21.51
N GLN A 612 0.19 1.72 -22.47
CA GLN A 612 0.55 1.76 -23.89
C GLN A 612 0.69 3.21 -24.38
N LYS A 613 -0.30 4.07 -24.10
CA LYS A 613 -0.24 5.50 -24.44
C LYS A 613 0.93 6.22 -23.76
N LEU A 614 1.17 5.92 -22.48
CA LEU A 614 2.33 6.45 -21.75
C LEU A 614 3.66 5.99 -22.37
N SER A 615 3.72 4.76 -22.87
CA SER A 615 4.92 4.24 -23.55
C SER A 615 5.18 4.97 -24.85
N GLU A 616 4.16 5.21 -25.66
CA GLU A 616 4.26 5.98 -26.90
C GLU A 616 4.71 7.42 -26.59
N PHE A 617 4.07 8.06 -25.61
CA PHE A 617 4.43 9.41 -25.17
C PHE A 617 5.89 9.49 -24.65
N PHE A 618 6.34 8.55 -23.82
CA PHE A 618 7.73 8.57 -23.33
C PHE A 618 8.76 8.25 -24.40
N SER A 619 8.36 7.60 -25.50
CA SER A 619 9.25 7.26 -26.61
C SER A 619 9.34 8.36 -27.68
N SER A 620 8.51 9.40 -27.58
CA SER A 620 8.59 10.57 -28.47
C SER A 620 9.95 11.28 -28.40
N ASP A 621 10.34 11.91 -29.50
CA ASP A 621 11.65 12.55 -29.61
C ASP A 621 11.82 13.70 -28.61
N GLU A 622 13.00 13.72 -27.99
CA GLU A 622 13.43 14.78 -27.08
C GLU A 622 14.35 15.74 -27.84
N ILE A 623 14.30 17.02 -27.47
CA ILE A 623 15.28 18.01 -27.92
C ILE A 623 16.63 17.48 -27.47
N GLY A 624 17.51 17.19 -28.43
CA GLY A 624 18.81 16.62 -28.13
C GLY A 624 19.59 17.53 -27.19
N ASP A 625 20.07 17.00 -26.07
CA ASP A 625 21.24 17.58 -25.40
C ASP A 625 22.34 17.64 -26.46
N GLU A 626 22.98 18.80 -26.61
CA GLU A 626 24.06 19.03 -27.57
C GLU A 626 24.97 17.79 -27.64
N GLN A 627 24.79 16.97 -28.67
CA GLN A 627 25.83 16.05 -29.06
C GLN A 627 26.94 16.97 -29.55
N GLU A 628 27.96 17.15 -28.73
CA GLU A 628 29.28 17.52 -29.22
C GLU A 628 29.49 16.68 -30.48
N PRO A 629 29.60 17.30 -31.66
CA PRO A 629 29.94 16.55 -32.84
C PRO A 629 31.25 15.85 -32.51
N ARG A 630 31.28 14.52 -32.61
CA ARG A 630 32.56 13.81 -32.71
C ARG A 630 33.23 14.32 -33.98
N VAL A 631 33.97 15.43 -33.86
CA VAL A 631 34.88 15.88 -34.90
C VAL A 631 36.05 14.90 -34.85
N VAL A 632 35.96 13.87 -35.67
CA VAL A 632 37.15 13.13 -36.08
C VAL A 632 37.90 14.08 -37.00
N LEU A 633 38.85 14.83 -36.44
CA LEU A 633 39.92 15.47 -37.20
C LEU A 633 40.69 14.35 -37.91
N THR A 634 40.47 14.20 -39.20
CA THR A 634 41.40 13.50 -40.08
C THR A 634 42.37 14.53 -40.64
N SER A 635 43.56 14.61 -40.04
CA SER A 635 44.73 15.18 -40.72
C SER A 635 45.24 14.15 -41.73
N GLY A 636 45.46 14.59 -42.96
CA GLY A 636 45.48 13.76 -44.17
C GLY A 636 46.69 12.86 -44.39
N SER A 637 46.53 11.96 -45.37
CA SER A 637 47.48 11.79 -46.49
C SER A 637 46.77 11.04 -47.64
N SER A 638 47.15 11.42 -48.85
CA SER A 638 46.71 10.97 -50.17
C SER A 638 46.78 9.45 -50.42
N ASN A 639 45.73 8.85 -51.00
CA ASN A 639 45.70 8.32 -52.38
C ASN A 639 44.48 7.43 -52.68
N HIS A 640 44.12 7.47 -53.96
CA HIS A 640 43.04 6.83 -54.73
C HIS A 640 42.57 5.39 -54.42
N ASN A 641 41.26 5.19 -54.67
CA ASN A 641 40.54 4.07 -55.34
C ASN A 641 39.57 3.14 -54.56
N GLN A 642 38.29 3.23 -55.02
CA GLN A 642 37.23 2.23 -55.27
C GLN A 642 36.66 1.27 -54.19
N ASN A 643 35.33 1.44 -53.99
CA ASN A 643 34.25 0.45 -53.78
C ASN A 643 34.51 -0.90 -53.08
N ARG A 644 33.88 -1.12 -51.90
CA ARG A 644 32.84 -2.18 -51.65
C ARG A 644 32.48 -2.29 -50.17
N TYR A 645 31.30 -2.89 -49.95
CA TYR A 645 30.57 -3.16 -48.72
C TYR A 645 31.34 -3.85 -47.57
N GLN A 646 30.87 -3.54 -46.36
CA GLN A 646 30.59 -4.43 -45.21
C GLN A 646 31.62 -4.64 -44.08
N ALA A 647 31.09 -4.43 -42.85
CA ALA A 647 31.25 -5.19 -41.62
C ALA A 647 31.77 -4.42 -40.38
N VAL A 648 31.05 -4.69 -39.29
CA VAL A 648 30.98 -4.08 -37.95
C VAL A 648 32.12 -4.60 -37.03
N PRO A 649 32.50 -3.88 -35.95
CA PRO A 649 33.84 -3.91 -35.37
C PRO A 649 33.96 -4.84 -34.16
N LEU A 650 35.18 -5.05 -33.67
CA LEU A 650 35.43 -5.49 -32.31
C LEU A 650 36.21 -4.45 -31.50
N LYS A 651 35.69 -4.26 -30.30
CA LYS A 651 35.95 -3.21 -29.32
C LYS A 651 36.74 -3.83 -28.18
N VAL A 652 37.81 -3.19 -27.72
CA VAL A 652 38.28 -3.34 -26.34
C VAL A 652 38.50 -1.96 -25.76
N VAL A 653 37.60 -1.60 -24.83
CA VAL A 653 37.66 -0.42 -23.98
C VAL A 653 38.37 -0.83 -22.71
N ASN A 654 39.30 -0.01 -22.23
CA ASN A 654 39.58 0.07 -20.81
C ASN A 654 39.50 1.52 -20.36
N ARG A 655 38.52 1.82 -19.50
CA ARG A 655 38.24 3.15 -18.97
C ARG A 655 38.33 3.06 -17.44
N LYS A 656 39.36 3.67 -16.85
CA LYS A 656 39.35 4.03 -15.43
C LYS A 656 38.76 5.44 -15.29
N ARG A 657 37.72 5.57 -14.48
CA ARG A 657 37.32 6.85 -13.84
C ARG A 657 38.19 7.06 -12.59
N PRO A 658 38.20 8.26 -11.97
CA PRO A 658 37.22 8.57 -10.91
C PRO A 658 36.78 10.07 -10.94
N PRO A 659 36.23 10.69 -9.88
CA PRO A 659 34.79 10.95 -9.75
C PRO A 659 34.43 12.42 -9.40
N ARG A 660 33.12 12.63 -9.14
CA ARG A 660 32.41 13.81 -8.60
C ARG A 660 33.15 14.64 -7.54
N ASP A 661 32.87 15.95 -7.53
CA ASP A 661 32.53 16.88 -6.42
C ASP A 661 32.32 18.28 -7.06
N GLU A 662 31.74 19.35 -6.50
CA GLU A 662 30.78 19.70 -5.45
C GLU A 662 30.29 21.11 -5.82
N TRP A 663 29.04 21.48 -5.50
CA TRP A 663 28.57 22.86 -5.64
C TRP A 663 29.02 23.65 -4.41
N LYS A 664 29.94 24.61 -4.56
CA LYS A 664 30.04 25.81 -3.71
C LYS A 664 31.07 26.85 -4.22
N ASN A 665 30.70 28.10 -3.98
CA ASN A 665 31.48 29.34 -3.89
C ASN A 665 31.48 30.29 -5.10
N TYR A 666 30.75 31.40 -4.88
CA TYR A 666 31.04 32.73 -5.37
C TYR A 666 32.45 33.14 -4.89
N SER A 667 33.34 33.45 -5.80
CA SER A 667 34.53 34.27 -5.54
C SER A 667 34.96 34.96 -6.83
N SER A 668 35.14 36.28 -6.72
CA SER A 668 35.55 37.22 -7.76
C SER A 668 36.85 36.79 -8.47
N PRO A 669 37.03 37.08 -9.78
CA PRO A 669 38.30 36.84 -10.43
C PRO A 669 39.30 37.95 -10.09
N GLY A 670 40.44 37.56 -9.53
CA GLY A 670 41.66 38.37 -9.46
C GLY A 670 42.56 38.09 -10.66
N ASP A 671 43.25 39.13 -11.08
CA ASP A 671 44.13 39.22 -12.25
C ASP A 671 45.23 38.16 -12.28
N LEU A 672 45.43 37.54 -13.45
CA LEU A 672 46.68 36.92 -13.88
C LEU A 672 46.76 37.04 -15.42
N GLU A 673 47.55 38.00 -15.87
CA GLU A 673 47.99 38.14 -17.26
C GLU A 673 48.86 36.96 -17.68
N GLY A 674 48.63 36.46 -18.89
CA GLY A 674 49.43 35.44 -19.55
C GLY A 674 49.21 35.51 -21.05
N ASP A 675 50.11 36.23 -21.71
CA ASP A 675 50.19 36.50 -23.14
C ASP A 675 50.33 35.21 -23.99
N GLY A 676 49.58 35.15 -25.10
CA GLY A 676 49.47 33.99 -25.98
C GLY A 676 48.43 34.20 -27.08
N GLY A 677 48.84 34.85 -28.17
CA GLY A 677 47.99 35.29 -29.26
C GLY A 677 47.06 34.23 -29.88
N TYR A 678 45.76 34.49 -29.79
CA TYR A 678 44.71 33.93 -30.64
C TYR A 678 43.72 35.05 -30.99
N GLN A 679 43.23 35.03 -32.23
CA GLN A 679 42.37 36.04 -32.85
C GLN A 679 41.26 36.62 -31.96
N ASP A 680 41.38 37.91 -31.67
CA ASP A 680 40.53 38.70 -30.78
C ASP A 680 39.21 39.20 -31.42
N VAL A 681 38.66 38.49 -32.41
CA VAL A 681 37.56 39.01 -33.26
C VAL A 681 36.17 38.46 -32.89
N ASP A 682 36.07 37.39 -32.09
CA ASP A 682 34.78 36.76 -31.76
C ASP A 682 34.26 37.07 -30.32
N GLN A 683 34.97 37.86 -29.50
CA GLN A 683 34.53 38.16 -28.12
C GLN A 683 33.31 39.08 -28.04
N ASP A 684 32.99 39.82 -29.10
CA ASP A 684 31.88 40.77 -29.14
C ASP A 684 30.61 40.22 -29.81
N ILE A 685 30.58 38.92 -30.11
CA ILE A 685 29.45 38.26 -30.75
C ILE A 685 28.68 37.44 -29.71
N CYS A 686 27.39 37.76 -29.53
CA CYS A 686 26.48 37.08 -28.61
C CYS A 686 25.95 35.76 -29.20
N ILE A 687 25.50 35.81 -30.47
CA ILE A 687 24.98 34.65 -31.19
C ILE A 687 25.71 34.55 -32.53
N LYS A 688 26.31 33.40 -32.80
CA LYS A 688 26.92 33.09 -34.10
C LYS A 688 26.40 31.74 -34.59
N ILE A 689 25.75 31.77 -35.75
CA ILE A 689 25.27 30.60 -36.48
C ILE A 689 26.13 30.50 -37.73
N THR A 690 26.80 29.36 -37.92
CA THR A 690 27.65 29.10 -39.09
C THR A 690 27.18 27.85 -39.83
N SER A 691 26.91 28.01 -41.13
CA SER A 691 26.41 26.97 -42.04
C SER A 691 25.25 26.17 -41.44
N GLY A 692 24.30 26.88 -40.83
CA GLY A 692 23.19 26.27 -40.09
C GLY A 692 22.13 25.70 -41.02
N TYR A 693 21.87 24.40 -40.90
CA TYR A 693 20.72 23.73 -41.49
C TYR A 693 19.79 23.24 -40.39
N PHE A 694 18.57 23.76 -40.38
CA PHE A 694 17.57 23.48 -39.34
C PHE A 694 16.31 22.90 -39.96
N THR A 695 15.75 21.91 -39.28
CA THR A 695 14.52 21.24 -39.68
C THR A 695 13.55 21.12 -38.51
N TRP A 696 12.26 21.06 -38.82
CA TRP A 696 11.22 20.72 -37.85
C TRP A 696 11.04 19.20 -37.73
N THR A 697 11.21 18.45 -38.82
CA THR A 697 11.03 17.00 -38.86
C THR A 697 12.22 16.33 -39.53
N ASP A 698 12.39 15.02 -39.33
CA ASP A 698 13.36 14.23 -40.11
C ASP A 698 13.00 14.34 -41.61
N GLY A 699 13.73 15.19 -42.35
CA GLY A 699 13.35 15.61 -43.70
C GLY A 699 14.12 16.82 -44.20
N LEU A 700 13.57 17.49 -45.21
CA LEU A 700 14.18 18.65 -45.87
C LEU A 700 14.32 19.83 -44.89
N PRO A 701 15.49 20.52 -44.88
CA PRO A 701 15.73 21.65 -43.99
C PRO A 701 14.78 22.81 -44.30
N THR A 702 14.06 23.28 -43.29
CA THR A 702 13.18 24.46 -43.39
C THR A 702 14.00 25.75 -43.47
N LEU A 703 15.14 25.78 -42.80
CA LEU A 703 16.14 26.83 -42.92
C LEU A 703 17.42 26.20 -43.44
N SER A 704 17.94 26.72 -44.54
CA SER A 704 19.17 26.24 -45.16
C SER A 704 20.17 27.38 -45.31
N ASN A 705 21.45 27.04 -45.15
CA ASN A 705 22.56 27.97 -45.33
C ASN A 705 22.44 29.26 -44.50
N VAL A 706 22.09 29.13 -43.22
CA VAL A 706 21.99 30.28 -42.31
C VAL A 706 23.36 30.62 -41.74
N ASP A 707 23.85 31.80 -42.08
CA ASP A 707 25.07 32.40 -41.53
C ASP A 707 24.73 33.76 -40.91
N ILE A 708 24.65 33.82 -39.57
CA ILE A 708 24.27 35.03 -38.83
C ILE A 708 25.24 35.26 -37.67
N LYS A 709 25.60 36.53 -37.46
CA LYS A 709 26.40 37.01 -36.33
C LYS A 709 25.69 38.20 -35.68
N ILE A 710 25.31 38.05 -34.42
CA ILE A 710 24.61 39.08 -33.65
C ILE A 710 25.55 39.57 -32.53
N PRO A 711 26.01 40.83 -32.57
CA PRO A 711 26.93 41.38 -31.57
C PRO A 711 26.22 41.72 -30.25
N PHE A 712 26.99 41.81 -29.16
CA PHE A 712 26.49 42.27 -27.86
C PHE A 712 26.05 43.74 -27.89
N GLY A 713 25.03 44.07 -27.09
CA GLY A 713 24.58 45.45 -26.88
C GLY A 713 23.92 46.13 -28.07
N LYS A 714 23.67 45.41 -29.19
CA LYS A 714 23.01 45.95 -30.38
C LYS A 714 21.57 45.47 -30.50
N LEU A 715 20.69 46.37 -30.93
CA LEU A 715 19.33 46.04 -31.34
C LEU A 715 19.32 45.57 -32.79
N THR A 716 19.14 44.27 -33.02
CA THR A 716 19.07 43.70 -34.37
C THR A 716 17.62 43.54 -34.81
N MET A 717 17.26 44.16 -35.94
CA MET A 717 15.94 44.00 -36.57
C MET A 717 16.00 42.95 -37.67
N ILE A 718 15.07 41.98 -37.65
CA ILE A 718 14.94 40.94 -38.68
C ILE A 718 13.69 41.23 -39.51
N VAL A 719 13.86 41.39 -40.82
CA VAL A 719 12.78 41.68 -41.78
C VAL A 719 12.72 40.62 -42.88
N GLY A 720 11.55 40.43 -43.48
CA GLY A 720 11.34 39.44 -44.56
C GLY A 720 9.86 39.19 -44.82
N GLN A 721 9.52 38.58 -45.96
CA GLN A 721 8.12 38.33 -46.34
C GLN A 721 7.42 37.38 -45.35
N VAL A 722 6.09 37.40 -45.34
CA VAL A 722 5.27 36.50 -44.51
C VAL A 722 5.58 35.05 -44.91
N GLY A 723 5.87 34.19 -43.93
CA GLY A 723 6.22 32.79 -44.20
C GLY A 723 7.71 32.50 -44.49
N CYS A 724 8.60 33.50 -44.58
CA CYS A 724 10.04 33.29 -44.84
C CYS A 724 10.85 32.67 -43.68
N GLY A 725 10.22 32.11 -42.64
CA GLY A 725 10.93 31.44 -41.56
C GLY A 725 11.56 32.35 -40.49
N LYS A 726 11.16 33.63 -40.39
CA LYS A 726 11.64 34.56 -39.36
C LYS A 726 11.52 34.01 -37.93
N SER A 727 10.35 33.47 -37.58
CA SER A 727 10.13 32.85 -36.26
C SER A 727 10.94 31.57 -36.09
N SER A 728 11.07 30.77 -37.15
CA SER A 728 11.90 29.57 -37.16
C SER A 728 13.38 29.91 -36.90
N LEU A 729 13.88 31.02 -37.45
CA LEU A 729 15.26 31.47 -37.23
C LEU A 729 15.55 31.78 -35.76
N LEU A 730 14.59 32.41 -35.07
CA LEU A 730 14.70 32.68 -33.64
C LEU A 730 14.65 31.40 -32.80
N LEU A 731 13.79 30.45 -33.16
CA LEU A 731 13.69 29.15 -32.48
C LEU A 731 14.92 28.27 -32.74
N ALA A 732 15.49 28.35 -33.94
CA ALA A 732 16.77 27.72 -34.28
C ALA A 732 17.94 28.32 -33.49
N ALA A 733 17.98 29.64 -33.33
CA ALA A 733 18.95 30.29 -32.47
C ALA A 733 18.82 29.74 -31.05
N LEU A 734 17.60 29.73 -30.47
CA LEU A 734 17.26 29.22 -29.12
C LEU A 734 17.55 27.73 -28.88
N GLY A 735 17.85 26.95 -29.93
CA GLY A 735 18.05 25.50 -29.82
C GLY A 735 16.76 24.68 -29.77
N GLU A 736 15.61 25.28 -30.08
CA GLU A 736 14.29 24.62 -30.09
C GLU A 736 13.99 23.89 -31.40
N MET A 737 14.82 24.10 -32.44
CA MET A 737 14.76 23.36 -33.70
C MET A 737 15.89 22.35 -33.81
N GLN A 738 15.63 21.23 -34.49
CA GLN A 738 16.63 20.21 -34.74
C GLN A 738 17.68 20.73 -35.74
N ARG A 739 18.93 20.78 -35.28
CA ARG A 739 20.10 21.13 -36.10
C ARG A 739 20.60 19.90 -36.85
N VAL A 740 20.52 19.91 -38.17
CA VAL A 740 21.03 18.83 -39.03
C VAL A 740 22.54 18.99 -39.23
N SER A 741 22.99 20.22 -39.49
CA SER A 741 24.40 20.57 -39.65
C SER A 741 24.64 22.04 -39.31
N GLY A 742 25.91 22.40 -39.14
CA GLY A 742 26.34 23.73 -38.71
C GLY A 742 26.62 23.82 -37.20
N ALA A 743 27.05 25.01 -36.77
CA ALA A 743 27.31 25.31 -35.38
C ALA A 743 26.51 26.55 -34.94
N VAL A 744 26.03 26.51 -33.69
CA VAL A 744 25.42 27.64 -33.02
C VAL A 744 26.24 27.88 -31.77
N SER A 745 26.93 29.01 -31.70
CA SER A 745 27.71 29.40 -30.52
C SER A 745 27.02 30.53 -29.79
N TRP A 746 26.86 30.33 -28.49
CA TRP A 746 26.36 31.31 -27.56
C TRP A 746 27.50 31.82 -26.71
N ASN A 747 27.81 33.11 -26.83
CA ASN A 747 28.66 33.76 -25.85
C ASN A 747 27.73 34.43 -24.84
N ARG A 748 27.89 34.14 -23.55
CA ARG A 748 27.25 34.89 -22.47
C ARG A 748 28.36 35.70 -21.80
N LYS A 749 28.58 36.95 -22.23
CA LYS A 749 29.19 37.94 -21.34
C LYS A 749 28.16 38.17 -20.22
N LEU A 750 28.48 37.68 -19.02
CA LEU A 750 27.69 37.86 -17.80
C LEU A 750 27.55 39.35 -17.47
#